data_AF-A0A9X7HC49-F1
#
_entry.id   AF-A0A9X7HC49-F1
#
_cell.length_a   1.000
_cell.length_b   1.000
_cell.length_c   1.000
_cell.angle_alpha   90.00
_cell.angle_beta   90.00
_cell.angle_gamma   90.00
#
_symmetry.space_group_name_H-M   'P 1'
#
loop_
_entity.id
_entity.type
_entity.pdbx_description
1 polymer ?
#
loop_
_entity_poly.entity_id
_entity_poly.type
_entity_poly.pdbx_seq_one_letter_code
_entity_poly.pdbx_strand_id
1 'polypeptide(L)'
;MMKKKGNKKKLLAGITLSTVLLGSAGAYAANDNAFGNRLVGPQADGSVLVPANQLITPAGKQIEFGGNPISVAVNPNGKTAATIVGRNNYGGKGINIVDLSTGKLTTQDLSLGLSQMWGLAYSADGSQLYATGSSGTTGKVVVMSVSEDGTPTVKKSINLPKASVGGNINPLDLVVTQEGKLLVALNRDNSLGVIDPQTGSVTKVAVENAPTGVLVKGNFAYVTNQGGRTAKEGDTTVNSSGTNVVVDPKTGATSTGSVSVIDLTTNKVIKTIEVGVQPERMTQSGQYIFVANTNSDTISVIDSKTNTVAQTIDIKPYPKAAKGSAPNAVKVVDNKLMVSLGRDNAIAVYDWQGPKKTPELQGLLPTAWFPVDIAVDSENKKLIVANADGIGSRGPARDLTIQGVKVTGKSSYAQIGSLSLIPFPSTEDLAKGTKQVFANNNWFGLKNLNAKPRHNKKPVAMPERVGEPSTIKHVFYIIKENRTYDQVLGDLGKGNGEPALTQFPKAVTPNIHKLASTFPLLDNVYTSGIQSASGHQWVMQGTNTDYEDKETDSANVRSYPGGAGDPMAYAPTGHLWDQAAKNNISVENFGEDTTGFTGSAPFGTWTDWYKDYQILSGQKEGELHVPIGNYSATYDIPSLGPITYKPFPTFDTNIPDQYRFEIFKQRFEEHVKNKDLPALNTLWVMDDHTAGNATGSPTPQAMVADNDLAIGKIVDLISHSPYWKDSVIFITQDDSQNGLDHVDGHRQPAHVISPWVKKGITDSHYWTVINMVRSIEQILGLPAMNQNDAAAEPMSELFTNKPDFTPYNFEPNQIPLDTLNGQPNANTAALANTDQVTPESKELSKKWTEWSNKNKNLFTGKHASPDEVNANMLNHSVWYATKGFDQPYPGDKQPLSPEEVQKQPESSAPNPANN
;
A
#
# COMPACT_ATOMS: atom_id res chain seq x y z
N MET A 1 -25.55 -57.71 -44.33
CA MET A 1 -25.87 -57.10 -43.02
C MET A 1 -24.56 -56.83 -42.30
N MET A 2 -24.02 -55.60 -42.30
CA MET A 2 -24.20 -54.58 -41.22
C MET A 2 -23.87 -55.15 -39.82
N LYS A 3 -23.03 -54.59 -38.95
CA LYS A 3 -22.39 -53.27 -38.83
C LYS A 3 -21.26 -53.36 -37.76
N LYS A 4 -20.12 -52.71 -38.05
CA LYS A 4 -19.14 -52.01 -37.20
C LYS A 4 -18.98 -52.39 -35.71
N LYS A 5 -17.84 -53.01 -35.39
CA LYS A 5 -17.07 -52.78 -34.14
C LYS A 5 -16.33 -51.46 -34.28
N GLY A 6 -16.47 -50.56 -33.30
CA GLY A 6 -15.74 -49.29 -33.24
C GLY A 6 -15.64 -48.79 -31.80
N ASN A 7 -14.41 -48.80 -31.28
CA ASN A 7 -13.85 -48.08 -30.13
C ASN A 7 -14.82 -47.33 -29.19
N LYS A 8 -15.01 -47.88 -27.99
CA LYS A 8 -15.30 -47.11 -26.76
C LYS A 8 -14.09 -47.17 -25.83
N LYS A 9 -13.09 -46.33 -26.08
CA LYS A 9 -12.13 -45.83 -25.08
C LYS A 9 -11.94 -44.34 -25.38
N LYS A 10 -12.01 -43.52 -24.32
CA LYS A 10 -12.06 -42.04 -24.27
C LYS A 10 -13.46 -41.45 -24.09
N LEU A 11 -13.99 -41.55 -22.87
CA LEU A 11 -14.91 -40.56 -22.31
C LEU A 11 -14.91 -40.66 -20.78
N LEU A 12 -13.82 -40.25 -20.13
CA LEU A 12 -13.74 -40.03 -18.69
C LEU A 12 -12.52 -39.13 -18.42
N ALA A 13 -12.63 -37.89 -18.90
CA ALA A 13 -11.74 -36.78 -18.55
C ALA A 13 -12.60 -35.52 -18.62
N GLY A 14 -13.37 -35.35 -17.56
CA GLY A 14 -14.31 -34.25 -17.36
C GLY A 14 -14.66 -34.22 -15.88
N ILE A 15 -13.62 -34.28 -15.03
CA ILE A 15 -13.78 -33.97 -13.61
C ILE A 15 -13.81 -32.44 -13.57
N THR A 16 -15.01 -31.89 -13.49
CA THR A 16 -15.22 -30.48 -13.15
C THR A 16 -14.51 -30.20 -11.83
N LEU A 17 -13.70 -29.13 -11.80
CA LEU A 17 -12.94 -28.65 -10.63
C LEU A 17 -13.79 -28.61 -9.33
N SER A 18 -15.11 -28.42 -9.49
CA SER A 18 -16.13 -28.49 -8.44
C SER A 18 -16.08 -29.80 -7.62
N THR A 19 -15.84 -30.94 -8.26
CA THR A 19 -15.78 -32.26 -7.59
C THR A 19 -14.45 -32.52 -6.91
N VAL A 20 -13.34 -31.91 -7.35
CA VAL A 20 -12.05 -32.01 -6.65
C VAL A 20 -12.06 -31.16 -5.38
N LEU A 21 -12.70 -29.98 -5.41
CA LEU A 21 -12.88 -29.14 -4.22
C LEU A 21 -13.84 -29.76 -3.19
N LEU A 22 -14.87 -30.49 -3.63
CA LEU A 22 -15.82 -31.17 -2.73
C LEU A 22 -15.32 -32.53 -2.22
N GLY A 23 -14.44 -33.22 -2.97
CA GLY A 23 -13.97 -34.57 -2.64
C GLY A 23 -12.80 -34.63 -1.64
N SER A 24 -12.06 -33.54 -1.43
CA SER A 24 -10.97 -33.44 -0.44
C SER A 24 -11.33 -32.64 0.81
N ALA A 25 -12.62 -32.40 1.06
CA ALA A 25 -13.11 -31.83 2.32
C ALA A 25 -12.97 -32.79 3.53
N GLY A 26 -12.60 -34.06 3.28
CA GLY A 26 -12.30 -35.03 4.34
C GLY A 26 -10.81 -35.14 4.60
N ALA A 27 -10.23 -34.19 5.35
CA ALA A 27 -9.02 -34.32 6.20
C ALA A 27 -8.39 -32.98 6.58
N TYR A 28 -8.70 -31.88 5.88
CA TYR A 28 -8.38 -30.55 6.39
C TYR A 28 -9.53 -30.13 7.30
N ALA A 29 -9.38 -30.40 8.60
CA ALA A 29 -10.11 -29.63 9.60
C ALA A 29 -9.93 -28.15 9.23
N ALA A 30 -11.01 -27.38 9.17
CA ALA A 30 -10.90 -25.94 9.23
C ALA A 30 -9.99 -25.65 10.43
N ASN A 31 -8.80 -25.15 10.16
CA ASN A 31 -7.89 -24.80 11.23
C ASN A 31 -8.58 -23.62 11.88
N ASP A 32 -9.09 -23.78 13.10
CA ASP A 32 -9.90 -22.77 13.81
C ASP A 32 -9.11 -21.48 14.13
N ASN A 33 -7.89 -21.32 13.62
CA ASN A 33 -7.07 -20.09 13.58
C ASN A 33 -6.10 -20.22 12.38
N ALA A 34 -6.35 -19.52 11.27
CA ALA A 34 -5.58 -19.74 10.02
C ALA A 34 -4.10 -19.36 10.17
N PHE A 35 -3.82 -18.27 10.89
CA PHE A 35 -2.47 -17.78 11.15
C PHE A 35 -2.10 -17.90 12.64
N GLY A 36 -3.04 -17.71 13.56
CA GLY A 36 -2.80 -17.87 15.01
C GLY A 36 -1.67 -16.98 15.50
N ASN A 37 -0.76 -17.51 16.32
CA ASN A 37 0.33 -16.71 16.92
C ASN A 37 1.60 -16.65 16.05
N ARG A 38 1.49 -16.90 14.74
CA ARG A 38 2.64 -16.77 13.82
C ARG A 38 3.09 -15.31 13.77
N LEU A 39 4.40 -15.10 13.65
CA LEU A 39 4.96 -13.77 13.39
C LEU A 39 5.15 -13.59 11.88
N VAL A 40 5.06 -12.36 11.39
CA VAL A 40 5.40 -12.04 9.99
C VAL A 40 6.83 -12.50 9.67
N GLY A 41 7.02 -13.06 8.48
CA GLY A 41 8.28 -13.60 8.01
C GLY A 41 8.32 -15.09 7.75
N PRO A 42 9.53 -15.65 7.56
CA PRO A 42 9.73 -17.08 7.34
C PRO A 42 9.21 -17.94 8.50
N GLN A 43 8.51 -19.02 8.15
CA GLN A 43 7.91 -19.99 9.06
C GLN A 43 8.72 -21.30 9.06
N ALA A 44 8.54 -22.11 10.11
CA ALA A 44 9.22 -23.39 10.25
C ALA A 44 8.86 -24.41 9.16
N ASP A 45 7.68 -24.28 8.54
CA ASP A 45 7.21 -25.14 7.43
C ASP A 45 7.73 -24.69 6.06
N GLY A 46 8.56 -23.63 6.00
CA GLY A 46 9.12 -23.08 4.77
C GLY A 46 8.21 -22.07 4.06
N SER A 47 6.99 -21.83 4.56
CA SER A 47 6.16 -20.70 4.11
C SER A 47 6.68 -19.37 4.65
N VAL A 48 6.22 -18.26 4.10
CA VAL A 48 6.43 -16.92 4.66
C VAL A 48 5.06 -16.29 4.91
N LEU A 49 4.85 -15.75 6.11
CA LEU A 49 3.67 -14.94 6.46
C LEU A 49 3.95 -13.48 6.11
N VAL A 50 3.09 -12.84 5.32
CA VAL A 50 3.21 -11.44 4.94
C VAL A 50 2.23 -10.57 5.76
N PRO A 51 2.43 -9.25 5.91
CA PRO A 51 1.55 -8.38 6.71
C PRO A 51 0.17 -8.09 6.07
N ALA A 52 -0.31 -8.96 5.16
CA ALA A 52 -1.55 -8.78 4.41
C ALA A 52 -2.51 -9.99 4.49
N ASN A 53 -2.54 -10.71 5.62
CA ASN A 53 -3.37 -11.90 5.85
C ASN A 53 -3.14 -13.05 4.85
N GLN A 54 -1.88 -13.28 4.47
CA GLN A 54 -1.52 -14.29 3.47
C GLN A 54 -0.24 -15.03 3.83
N LEU A 55 -0.17 -16.31 3.47
CA LEU A 55 1.07 -17.05 3.37
C LEU A 55 1.55 -17.08 1.91
N ILE A 56 2.86 -17.12 1.70
CA ILE A 56 3.45 -17.38 0.39
C ILE A 56 4.27 -18.68 0.43
N THR A 57 4.11 -19.48 -0.62
CA THR A 57 4.81 -20.76 -0.84
C THR A 57 5.05 -20.93 -2.35
N PRO A 58 5.97 -20.13 -2.91
CA PRO A 58 6.08 -19.97 -4.36
C PRO A 58 6.53 -21.26 -5.05
N ALA A 59 5.93 -21.56 -6.21
CA ALA A 59 6.37 -22.66 -7.05
C ALA A 59 7.67 -22.31 -7.79
N GLY A 60 8.42 -23.35 -8.17
CA GLY A 60 9.65 -23.18 -8.93
C GLY A 60 10.81 -22.61 -8.12
N LYS A 61 11.87 -22.20 -8.81
CA LYS A 61 13.07 -21.62 -8.17
C LYS A 61 12.88 -20.12 -8.00
N GLN A 62 13.06 -19.63 -6.78
CA GLN A 62 13.08 -18.20 -6.50
C GLN A 62 14.51 -17.65 -6.67
N ILE A 63 14.61 -16.48 -7.30
CA ILE A 63 15.83 -15.70 -7.40
C ILE A 63 15.56 -14.38 -6.71
N GLU A 64 16.19 -14.20 -5.56
CA GLU A 64 15.92 -13.12 -4.64
C GLU A 64 16.97 -12.01 -4.78
N PHE A 65 16.54 -10.77 -4.63
CA PHE A 65 17.40 -9.58 -4.62
C PHE A 65 16.69 -8.44 -3.88
N GLY A 66 17.44 -7.39 -3.52
CA GLY A 66 16.84 -6.23 -2.86
C GLY A 66 15.93 -5.43 -3.79
N GLY A 67 14.86 -4.85 -3.24
CA GLY A 67 13.91 -4.00 -3.95
C GLY A 67 12.89 -4.75 -4.80
N ASN A 68 11.94 -4.01 -5.39
CA ASN A 68 10.72 -4.54 -5.98
C ASN A 68 10.83 -4.63 -7.52
N PRO A 69 10.92 -5.83 -8.15
CA PRO A 69 10.98 -5.92 -9.60
C PRO A 69 9.63 -5.56 -10.24
N ILE A 70 9.65 -4.66 -11.23
CA ILE A 70 8.45 -4.15 -11.91
C ILE A 70 8.26 -4.75 -13.31
N SER A 71 9.36 -5.16 -13.96
CA SER A 71 9.30 -5.80 -15.27
C SER A 71 10.39 -6.84 -15.46
N VAL A 72 10.13 -7.80 -16.35
CA VAL A 72 11.08 -8.82 -16.77
C VAL A 72 11.06 -9.02 -18.29
N ALA A 73 12.24 -9.07 -18.91
CA ALA A 73 12.41 -9.28 -20.34
C ALA A 73 13.43 -10.40 -20.61
N VAL A 74 13.09 -11.34 -21.47
CA VAL A 74 14.02 -12.39 -21.94
C VAL A 74 14.84 -11.84 -23.10
N ASN A 75 16.16 -12.02 -23.05
CA ASN A 75 17.03 -11.69 -24.17
C ASN A 75 16.67 -12.58 -25.38
N PRO A 76 16.52 -12.01 -26.60
CA PRO A 76 16.25 -12.78 -27.82
C PRO A 76 17.19 -13.97 -28.06
N ASN A 77 18.40 -13.98 -27.49
CA ASN A 77 19.32 -15.11 -27.56
C ASN A 77 18.88 -16.36 -26.75
N GLY A 78 17.83 -16.25 -25.92
CA GLY A 78 17.26 -17.34 -25.11
C GLY A 78 18.04 -17.71 -23.84
N LYS A 79 19.20 -17.08 -23.59
CA LYS A 79 20.12 -17.50 -22.52
C LYS A 79 19.91 -16.75 -21.21
N THR A 80 19.52 -15.48 -21.27
CA THR A 80 19.39 -14.61 -20.11
C THR A 80 18.05 -13.87 -20.07
N ALA A 81 17.67 -13.42 -18.89
CA ALA A 81 16.59 -12.45 -18.70
C ALA A 81 17.07 -11.28 -17.84
N ALA A 82 16.59 -10.09 -18.16
CA ALA A 82 16.77 -8.90 -17.36
C ALA A 82 15.51 -8.62 -16.55
N THR A 83 15.67 -8.09 -15.34
CA THR A 83 14.60 -7.47 -14.57
C THR A 83 15.05 -6.14 -14.02
N ILE A 84 14.08 -5.23 -13.85
CA ILE A 84 14.30 -3.87 -13.37
C ILE A 84 13.60 -3.68 -12.03
N VAL A 85 14.33 -3.13 -11.07
CA VAL A 85 13.85 -2.81 -9.71
C VAL A 85 13.23 -1.42 -9.72
N GLY A 86 11.98 -1.27 -9.27
CA GLY A 86 11.20 -0.04 -9.37
C GLY A 86 11.72 1.10 -8.50
N ARG A 87 11.98 0.82 -7.23
CA ARG A 87 12.53 1.79 -6.27
C ARG A 87 13.84 1.26 -5.70
N ASN A 88 14.81 2.16 -5.52
CA ASN A 88 16.12 1.82 -4.98
C ASN A 88 16.07 1.63 -3.45
N ASN A 89 15.18 0.77 -2.95
CA ASN A 89 15.04 0.50 -1.53
C ASN A 89 16.03 -0.58 -1.08
N TYR A 90 16.68 -0.33 0.06
CA TYR A 90 17.33 -1.36 0.90
C TYR A 90 18.19 -2.40 0.15
N GLY A 91 18.88 -1.98 -0.92
CA GLY A 91 19.87 -2.81 -1.63
C GLY A 91 19.68 -2.92 -3.14
N GLY A 92 18.44 -2.80 -3.65
CA GLY A 92 18.15 -2.89 -5.09
C GLY A 92 18.63 -1.67 -5.86
N LYS A 93 19.39 -1.83 -6.95
CA LYS A 93 19.92 -0.67 -7.72
C LYS A 93 19.78 -0.82 -9.23
N GLY A 94 18.57 -0.91 -9.76
CA GLY A 94 18.36 -0.87 -11.21
C GLY A 94 18.19 -2.24 -11.84
N ILE A 95 19.20 -2.75 -12.55
CA ILE A 95 19.05 -3.97 -13.37
C ILE A 95 19.72 -5.19 -12.75
N ASN A 96 18.98 -6.29 -12.75
CA ASN A 96 19.46 -7.63 -12.43
C ASN A 96 19.36 -8.52 -13.68
N ILE A 97 20.41 -9.31 -13.97
CA ILE A 97 20.44 -10.27 -15.08
C ILE A 97 20.51 -11.69 -14.52
N VAL A 98 19.64 -12.56 -15.02
CA VAL A 98 19.57 -13.97 -14.66
C VAL A 98 19.98 -14.83 -15.85
N ASP A 99 20.86 -15.80 -15.62
CA ASP A 99 21.08 -16.93 -16.52
C ASP A 99 19.93 -17.94 -16.40
N LEU A 100 19.25 -18.23 -17.50
CA LEU A 100 18.01 -19.03 -17.50
C LEU A 100 18.26 -20.54 -17.34
N SER A 101 19.47 -20.99 -17.67
CA SER A 101 19.87 -22.40 -17.53
C SER A 101 20.15 -22.77 -16.07
N THR A 102 20.86 -21.89 -15.36
CA THR A 102 21.30 -22.09 -13.96
C THR A 102 20.37 -21.44 -12.95
N GLY A 103 19.61 -20.43 -13.36
CA GLY A 103 18.79 -19.57 -12.51
C GLY A 103 19.65 -18.78 -11.52
N LYS A 104 20.82 -18.30 -11.94
CA LYS A 104 21.71 -17.49 -11.10
C LYS A 104 21.80 -16.07 -11.64
N LEU A 105 21.94 -15.10 -10.74
CA LEU A 105 22.28 -13.73 -11.12
C LEU A 105 23.69 -13.71 -11.72
N THR A 106 23.82 -13.23 -12.95
CA THR A 106 25.12 -12.98 -13.63
C THR A 106 25.51 -11.50 -13.56
N THR A 107 24.53 -10.63 -13.36
CA THR A 107 24.71 -9.23 -12.98
C THR A 107 23.70 -8.91 -11.91
N GLN A 108 24.17 -8.27 -10.83
CA GLN A 108 23.33 -7.87 -9.72
C GLN A 108 23.50 -6.37 -9.50
N ASP A 109 22.38 -5.67 -9.31
CA ASP A 109 22.31 -4.26 -8.90
C ASP A 109 23.11 -3.31 -9.80
N LEU A 110 23.01 -3.49 -11.12
CA LEU A 110 23.58 -2.54 -12.09
C LEU A 110 22.84 -1.20 -12.00
N SER A 111 23.47 -0.26 -11.28
CA SER A 111 22.95 1.10 -11.11
C SER A 111 22.77 1.83 -12.43
N LEU A 112 21.55 2.31 -12.65
CA LEU A 112 21.22 3.18 -13.77
C LEU A 112 21.31 4.67 -13.41
N GLY A 113 21.58 5.02 -12.15
CA GLY A 113 21.47 6.39 -11.64
C GLY A 113 20.04 6.96 -11.77
N LEU A 114 19.06 6.07 -11.77
CA LEU A 114 17.63 6.38 -11.80
C LEU A 114 17.00 5.96 -10.48
N SER A 115 15.90 6.60 -10.15
CA SER A 115 14.84 6.13 -9.25
C SER A 115 13.59 5.85 -10.11
N GLN A 116 12.56 5.25 -9.52
CA GLN A 116 11.23 5.19 -10.15
C GLN A 116 11.23 4.51 -11.53
N MET A 117 11.80 3.30 -11.60
CA MET A 117 12.04 2.57 -12.84
C MET A 117 10.90 1.61 -13.17
N TRP A 118 10.66 1.35 -14.46
CA TRP A 118 9.49 0.55 -14.83
C TRP A 118 9.68 -0.28 -16.10
N GLY A 119 9.88 0.38 -17.24
CA GLY A 119 9.92 -0.25 -18.56
C GLY A 119 11.28 -0.87 -18.86
N LEU A 120 11.26 -2.00 -19.57
CA LEU A 120 12.44 -2.78 -19.91
C LEU A 120 12.24 -3.49 -21.25
N ALA A 121 13.11 -3.25 -22.24
CA ALA A 121 13.03 -3.98 -23.51
C ALA A 121 14.40 -4.18 -24.18
N TYR A 122 14.57 -5.34 -24.80
CA TYR A 122 15.70 -5.64 -25.68
C TYR A 122 15.44 -5.16 -27.12
N SER A 123 16.49 -4.81 -27.86
CA SER A 123 16.44 -4.75 -29.32
C SER A 123 16.13 -6.12 -29.91
N ALA A 124 15.63 -6.17 -31.14
CA ALA A 124 15.24 -7.43 -31.79
C ALA A 124 16.39 -8.46 -31.92
N ASP A 125 17.64 -7.99 -32.03
CA ASP A 125 18.85 -8.80 -32.09
C ASP A 125 19.46 -9.11 -30.70
N GLY A 126 18.90 -8.54 -29.62
CA GLY A 126 19.37 -8.69 -28.25
C GLY A 126 20.66 -7.94 -27.93
N SER A 127 21.20 -7.12 -28.85
CA SER A 127 22.48 -6.40 -28.66
C SER A 127 22.35 -5.10 -27.85
N GLN A 128 21.13 -4.63 -27.62
CA GLN A 128 20.81 -3.47 -26.80
C GLN A 128 19.72 -3.80 -25.78
N LEU A 129 19.80 -3.16 -24.62
CA LEU A 129 18.78 -3.15 -23.59
C LEU A 129 18.42 -1.69 -23.27
N TYR A 130 17.13 -1.42 -23.14
CA TYR A 130 16.59 -0.12 -22.82
C TYR A 130 15.79 -0.18 -21.53
N ALA A 131 15.92 0.86 -20.72
CA ALA A 131 15.18 1.00 -19.46
C ALA A 131 14.60 2.41 -19.33
N THR A 132 13.43 2.54 -18.72
CA THR A 132 12.83 3.82 -18.34
C THR A 132 12.85 4.01 -16.83
N GLY A 133 12.91 5.27 -16.43
CA GLY A 133 12.70 5.70 -15.05
C GLY A 133 12.99 7.18 -14.92
N SER A 134 13.16 7.65 -13.70
CA SER A 134 13.35 9.06 -13.40
C SER A 134 14.64 9.33 -12.62
N SER A 135 15.08 10.57 -12.58
CA SER A 135 16.22 10.99 -11.78
C SER A 135 15.93 12.41 -11.29
N GLY A 136 15.58 12.52 -10.00
CA GLY A 136 14.98 13.74 -9.46
C GLY A 136 13.67 14.06 -10.20
N THR A 137 13.62 15.23 -10.84
CA THR A 137 12.42 15.71 -11.56
C THR A 137 12.43 15.41 -13.06
N THR A 138 13.38 14.62 -13.55
CA THR A 138 13.55 14.33 -14.99
C THR A 138 13.39 12.85 -15.32
N GLY A 139 12.38 12.53 -16.12
CA GLY A 139 12.22 11.21 -16.74
C GLY A 139 13.30 10.95 -17.79
N LYS A 140 13.74 9.70 -17.90
CA LYS A 140 14.86 9.28 -18.73
C LYS A 140 14.61 7.94 -19.40
N VAL A 141 15.29 7.74 -20.53
CA VAL A 141 15.52 6.41 -21.13
C VAL A 141 17.00 6.12 -21.09
N VAL A 142 17.39 4.99 -20.52
CA VAL A 142 18.78 4.52 -20.46
C VAL A 142 19.01 3.54 -21.60
N VAL A 143 20.10 3.76 -22.35
CA VAL A 143 20.54 2.92 -23.46
C VAL A 143 21.77 2.11 -23.02
N MET A 144 21.67 0.79 -23.11
CA MET A 144 22.73 -0.15 -22.73
C MET A 144 23.07 -1.06 -23.91
N SER A 145 24.37 -1.28 -24.16
CA SER A 145 24.80 -2.39 -25.01
C SER A 145 24.78 -3.69 -24.23
N VAL A 146 24.57 -4.82 -24.88
CA VAL A 146 24.55 -6.15 -24.28
C VAL A 146 25.58 -7.02 -24.99
N SER A 147 26.53 -7.58 -24.23
CA SER A 147 27.49 -8.55 -24.76
C SER A 147 26.86 -9.92 -25.00
N GLU A 148 27.56 -10.83 -25.69
CA GLU A 148 27.05 -12.16 -26.03
C GLU A 148 26.67 -13.02 -24.80
N ASP A 149 27.30 -12.77 -23.65
CA ASP A 149 27.00 -13.40 -22.36
C ASP A 149 25.77 -12.78 -21.65
N GLY A 150 25.15 -11.77 -22.26
CA GLY A 150 23.99 -11.06 -21.72
C GLY A 150 24.32 -9.90 -20.79
N THR A 151 25.61 -9.58 -20.55
CA THR A 151 26.00 -8.50 -19.64
C THR A 151 25.69 -7.12 -20.24
N PRO A 152 24.85 -6.29 -19.59
CA PRO A 152 24.56 -4.93 -20.05
C PRO A 152 25.66 -3.94 -19.64
N THR A 153 25.89 -2.92 -20.48
CA THR A 153 26.78 -1.79 -20.19
C THR A 153 26.08 -0.49 -20.57
N VAL A 154 25.87 0.40 -19.59
CA VAL A 154 25.31 1.74 -19.79
C VAL A 154 26.16 2.53 -20.78
N LYS A 155 25.53 3.04 -21.85
CA LYS A 155 26.18 3.89 -22.85
C LYS A 155 25.81 5.34 -22.71
N LYS A 156 24.52 5.62 -22.55
CA LYS A 156 23.99 6.97 -22.40
C LYS A 156 22.58 6.95 -21.80
N SER A 157 22.15 8.12 -21.35
CA SER A 157 20.77 8.39 -20.94
C SER A 157 20.20 9.52 -21.78
N ILE A 158 18.97 9.35 -22.23
CA ILE A 158 18.20 10.34 -22.99
C ILE A 158 17.23 10.99 -22.00
N ASN A 159 17.34 12.31 -21.81
CA ASN A 159 16.39 13.06 -21.01
C ASN A 159 15.09 13.23 -21.77
N LEU A 160 13.97 12.97 -21.10
CA LEU A 160 12.64 13.19 -21.65
C LEU A 160 12.17 14.62 -21.34
N PRO A 161 11.30 15.19 -22.18
CA PRO A 161 10.70 16.48 -21.88
C PRO A 161 9.86 16.43 -20.60
N LYS A 162 9.60 17.58 -19.98
CA LYS A 162 8.60 17.68 -18.89
C LYS A 162 7.20 17.34 -19.42
N ALA A 163 6.31 16.93 -18.51
CA ALA A 163 4.91 16.78 -18.84
C ALA A 163 4.30 18.15 -19.20
N SER A 164 3.30 18.14 -20.07
CA SER A 164 2.51 19.29 -20.49
C SER A 164 1.78 19.97 -19.33
N VAL A 165 1.42 19.19 -18.30
CA VAL A 165 0.84 19.66 -17.03
C VAL A 165 1.88 20.20 -16.04
N GLY A 166 3.17 20.19 -16.39
CA GLY A 166 4.27 20.52 -15.48
C GLY A 166 4.82 19.30 -14.75
N GLY A 167 5.99 19.46 -14.11
CA GLY A 167 6.67 18.38 -13.39
C GLY A 167 7.24 17.24 -14.25
N ASN A 168 7.58 16.14 -13.58
CA ASN A 168 8.23 14.97 -14.17
C ASN A 168 7.26 14.15 -15.05
N ILE A 169 7.70 13.68 -16.22
CA ILE A 169 6.84 13.05 -17.23
C ILE A 169 6.35 11.63 -16.90
N ASN A 170 6.96 10.97 -15.90
CA ASN A 170 6.72 9.58 -15.51
C ASN A 170 6.74 8.59 -16.69
N PRO A 171 7.93 8.16 -17.16
CA PRO A 171 8.02 7.17 -18.24
C PRO A 171 7.84 5.73 -17.71
N LEU A 172 6.81 5.04 -18.19
CA LEU A 172 6.48 3.67 -17.77
C LEU A 172 6.97 2.65 -18.82
N ASP A 173 6.10 1.77 -19.33
CA ASP A 173 6.48 0.70 -20.25
C ASP A 173 7.09 1.23 -21.57
N LEU A 174 7.92 0.40 -22.19
CA LEU A 174 8.56 0.71 -23.46
C LEU A 174 8.68 -0.51 -24.38
N VAL A 175 8.64 -0.27 -25.69
CA VAL A 175 8.91 -1.29 -26.71
C VAL A 175 9.82 -0.77 -27.81
N VAL A 176 10.57 -1.66 -28.44
CA VAL A 176 11.45 -1.36 -29.58
C VAL A 176 10.71 -1.70 -30.88
N THR A 177 10.63 -0.75 -31.81
CA THR A 177 10.05 -1.00 -33.15
C THR A 177 11.01 -1.78 -34.04
N GLN A 178 10.53 -2.28 -35.18
CA GLN A 178 11.39 -2.98 -36.15
C GLN A 178 12.52 -2.09 -36.71
N GLU A 179 12.28 -0.78 -36.79
CA GLU A 179 13.24 0.23 -37.23
C GLU A 179 14.21 0.67 -36.12
N GLY A 180 14.09 0.10 -34.91
CA GLY A 180 14.94 0.43 -33.77
C GLY A 180 14.58 1.72 -33.05
N LYS A 181 13.38 2.28 -33.28
CA LYS A 181 12.85 3.38 -32.45
C LYS A 181 12.27 2.81 -31.16
N LEU A 182 12.21 3.63 -30.12
CA LEU A 182 11.55 3.29 -28.86
C LEU A 182 10.18 3.96 -28.81
N LEU A 183 9.16 3.20 -28.42
CA LEU A 183 7.86 3.72 -28.06
C LEU A 183 7.73 3.63 -26.54
N VAL A 184 7.48 4.76 -25.86
CA VAL A 184 7.47 4.85 -24.39
C VAL A 184 6.14 5.44 -23.91
N ALA A 185 5.47 4.78 -22.98
CA ALA A 185 4.29 5.35 -22.31
C ALA A 185 4.73 6.52 -21.41
N LEU A 186 4.29 7.73 -21.73
CA LEU A 186 4.59 8.95 -20.98
C LEU A 186 3.38 9.29 -20.11
N ASN A 187 3.30 8.62 -18.96
CA ASN A 187 2.09 8.50 -18.15
C ASN A 187 1.52 9.85 -17.72
N ARG A 188 2.34 10.75 -17.16
CA ARG A 188 1.86 12.06 -16.67
C ARG A 188 1.50 13.02 -17.81
N ASP A 189 2.06 12.82 -19.00
CA ASP A 189 1.81 13.69 -20.16
C ASP A 189 0.63 13.22 -21.03
N ASN A 190 0.01 12.08 -20.71
CA ASN A 190 -1.04 11.47 -21.51
C ASN A 190 -0.61 11.30 -22.98
N SER A 191 0.62 10.81 -23.19
CA SER A 191 1.18 10.65 -24.54
C SER A 191 2.03 9.38 -24.70
N LEU A 192 2.19 8.97 -25.96
CA LEU A 192 3.19 7.99 -26.40
C LEU A 192 4.41 8.75 -26.92
N GLY A 193 5.56 8.56 -26.29
CA GLY A 193 6.85 9.05 -26.76
C GLY A 193 7.39 8.17 -27.89
N VAL A 194 7.77 8.77 -29.01
CA VAL A 194 8.51 8.11 -30.10
C VAL A 194 9.94 8.64 -30.08
N ILE A 195 10.88 7.77 -29.72
CA ILE A 195 12.26 8.16 -29.41
C ILE A 195 13.20 7.47 -30.38
N ASP A 196 14.11 8.25 -30.97
CA ASP A 196 15.25 7.72 -31.69
C ASP A 196 16.42 7.55 -30.70
N PRO A 197 16.81 6.31 -30.35
CA PRO A 197 17.86 6.08 -29.37
C PRO A 197 19.25 6.50 -29.87
N GLN A 198 19.46 6.71 -31.16
CA GLN A 198 20.74 7.15 -31.72
C GLN A 198 20.89 8.66 -31.58
N THR A 199 19.90 9.43 -32.02
CA THR A 199 19.94 10.90 -32.00
C THR A 199 19.46 11.50 -30.67
N GLY A 200 18.69 10.76 -29.88
CA GLY A 200 18.03 11.27 -28.68
C GLY A 200 16.78 12.11 -28.98
N SER A 201 16.33 12.15 -30.25
CA SER A 201 15.14 12.89 -30.65
C SER A 201 13.89 12.27 -30.04
N VAL A 202 12.98 13.12 -29.52
CA VAL A 202 11.72 12.71 -28.90
C VAL A 202 10.58 13.44 -29.61
N THR A 203 9.62 12.70 -30.16
CA THR A 203 8.31 13.21 -30.56
C THR A 203 7.22 12.56 -29.71
N LYS A 204 6.03 13.16 -29.66
CA LYS A 204 4.93 12.70 -28.81
C LYS A 204 3.66 12.56 -29.63
N VAL A 205 2.89 11.50 -29.36
CA VAL A 205 1.53 11.29 -29.87
C VAL A 205 0.59 11.33 -28.67
N ALA A 206 -0.32 12.31 -28.62
CA ALA A 206 -1.31 12.36 -27.54
C ALA A 206 -2.18 11.10 -27.56
N VAL A 207 -2.38 10.49 -26.40
CA VAL A 207 -3.25 9.32 -26.17
C VAL A 207 -4.25 9.66 -25.06
N GLU A 208 -4.95 8.68 -24.51
CA GLU A 208 -5.89 8.91 -23.41
C GLU A 208 -5.14 9.00 -22.05
N ASN A 209 -5.88 8.96 -20.95
CA ASN A 209 -5.39 9.33 -19.63
C ASN A 209 -4.47 8.27 -19.00
N ALA A 210 -3.31 8.70 -18.50
CA ALA A 210 -2.33 7.87 -17.78
C ALA A 210 -1.93 6.60 -18.56
N PRO A 211 -1.25 6.73 -19.73
CA PRO A 211 -0.78 5.58 -20.47
C PRO A 211 0.24 4.77 -19.67
N THR A 212 0.12 3.43 -19.73
CA THR A 212 0.95 2.53 -18.91
C THR A 212 1.69 1.49 -19.74
N GLY A 213 1.00 0.65 -20.52
CA GLY A 213 1.58 -0.44 -21.31
C GLY A 213 1.62 -0.16 -22.81
N VAL A 214 2.63 -0.66 -23.52
CA VAL A 214 2.77 -0.47 -24.98
C VAL A 214 2.97 -1.82 -25.69
N LEU A 215 2.26 -2.04 -26.80
CA LEU A 215 2.42 -3.22 -27.65
C LEU A 215 2.43 -2.83 -29.14
N VAL A 216 3.37 -3.39 -29.91
CA VAL A 216 3.42 -3.19 -31.37
C VAL A 216 2.92 -4.44 -32.10
N LYS A 217 2.04 -4.23 -33.07
CA LYS A 217 1.56 -5.25 -34.00
C LYS A 217 1.50 -4.71 -35.42
N GLY A 218 2.45 -5.13 -36.25
CA GLY A 218 2.61 -4.58 -37.61
C GLY A 218 2.91 -3.09 -37.54
N ASN A 219 2.20 -2.27 -38.31
CA ASN A 219 2.36 -0.81 -38.33
C ASN A 219 1.57 -0.09 -37.23
N PHE A 220 0.98 -0.82 -36.28
CA PHE A 220 0.17 -0.24 -35.22
C PHE A 220 0.81 -0.42 -33.85
N ALA A 221 0.72 0.62 -33.02
CA ALA A 221 0.94 0.52 -31.59
C ALA A 221 -0.40 0.56 -30.84
N TYR A 222 -0.50 -0.22 -29.78
CA TYR A 222 -1.60 -0.28 -28.84
C TYR A 222 -1.06 0.21 -27.50
N VAL A 223 -1.73 1.17 -26.88
CA VAL A 223 -1.31 1.79 -25.62
C VAL A 223 -2.45 1.68 -24.63
N THR A 224 -2.25 1.00 -23.50
CA THR A 224 -3.23 0.96 -22.42
C THR A 224 -3.23 2.27 -21.66
N ASN A 225 -4.41 2.77 -21.29
CA ASN A 225 -4.59 4.01 -20.56
C ASN A 225 -5.32 3.71 -19.25
N GLN A 226 -4.56 3.71 -18.14
CA GLN A 226 -5.02 3.27 -16.83
C GLN A 226 -6.08 4.21 -16.23
N GLY A 227 -5.95 5.52 -16.48
CA GLY A 227 -6.92 6.55 -16.14
C GLY A 227 -8.11 6.59 -17.11
N GLY A 228 -8.17 5.67 -18.07
CA GLY A 228 -9.29 5.48 -18.97
C GLY A 228 -9.36 6.49 -20.10
N ARG A 229 -10.59 6.75 -20.59
CA ARG A 229 -10.83 7.69 -21.69
C ARG A 229 -10.81 9.14 -21.19
N THR A 230 -10.55 10.06 -22.09
CA THR A 230 -10.74 11.49 -21.85
C THR A 230 -12.19 11.76 -21.44
N ALA A 231 -12.36 12.63 -20.44
CA ALA A 231 -13.66 13.03 -19.94
C ALA A 231 -14.46 13.81 -21.01
N LYS A 232 -15.78 13.64 -20.97
CA LYS A 232 -16.77 14.32 -21.82
C LYS A 232 -17.69 15.14 -20.92
N GLU A 233 -18.43 16.06 -21.54
CA GLU A 233 -19.46 16.82 -20.83
C GLU A 233 -20.46 15.87 -20.15
N GLY A 234 -20.71 16.11 -18.85
CA GLY A 234 -21.59 15.29 -18.02
C GLY A 234 -20.91 14.15 -17.25
N ASP A 235 -19.63 13.86 -17.53
CA ASP A 235 -18.87 12.91 -16.71
C ASP A 235 -18.64 13.47 -15.29
N THR A 236 -18.69 12.60 -14.28
CA THR A 236 -18.13 12.91 -12.97
C THR A 236 -16.63 12.64 -13.00
N THR A 237 -15.83 13.60 -12.55
CA THR A 237 -14.38 13.53 -12.66
C THR A 237 -13.67 13.96 -11.38
N VAL A 238 -12.54 13.33 -11.11
CA VAL A 238 -11.58 13.73 -10.08
C VAL A 238 -10.23 14.00 -10.75
N ASN A 239 -9.49 14.97 -10.24
CA ASN A 239 -8.18 15.30 -10.78
C ASN A 239 -7.14 14.25 -10.36
N SER A 240 -6.35 13.76 -11.31
CA SER A 240 -5.11 13.01 -11.08
C SER A 240 -3.99 13.74 -11.81
N SER A 241 -3.11 14.41 -11.05
CA SER A 241 -1.95 15.13 -11.58
C SER A 241 -2.29 16.03 -12.80
N GLY A 242 -3.27 16.92 -12.67
CA GLY A 242 -3.66 17.85 -13.74
C GLY A 242 -4.54 17.24 -14.84
N THR A 243 -4.91 15.96 -14.72
CA THR A 243 -5.81 15.26 -15.66
C THR A 243 -7.15 14.98 -14.99
N ASN A 244 -8.27 15.32 -15.63
CA ASN A 244 -9.60 14.95 -15.13
C ASN A 244 -9.93 13.51 -15.54
N VAL A 245 -9.86 12.60 -14.57
CA VAL A 245 -10.15 11.17 -14.74
C VAL A 245 -11.64 10.95 -14.52
N VAL A 246 -12.26 10.09 -15.34
CA VAL A 246 -13.68 9.74 -15.20
C VAL A 246 -13.84 8.71 -14.07
N VAL A 247 -14.71 9.02 -13.11
CA VAL A 247 -14.85 8.25 -11.87
C VAL A 247 -16.28 7.76 -11.63
N ASP A 248 -16.43 6.82 -10.71
CA ASP A 248 -17.72 6.49 -10.12
C ASP A 248 -18.19 7.66 -9.24
N PRO A 249 -19.43 8.16 -9.42
CA PRO A 249 -19.92 9.35 -8.72
C PRO A 249 -20.20 9.11 -7.23
N LYS A 250 -19.99 7.90 -6.71
CA LYS A 250 -20.05 7.59 -5.29
C LYS A 250 -18.65 7.37 -4.76
N THR A 251 -17.96 6.34 -5.23
CA THR A 251 -16.70 5.90 -4.61
C THR A 251 -15.50 6.77 -5.02
N GLY A 252 -15.63 7.59 -6.06
CA GLY A 252 -14.52 8.37 -6.61
C GLY A 252 -13.49 7.53 -7.37
N ALA A 253 -13.61 6.20 -7.38
CA ALA A 253 -12.70 5.32 -8.09
C ALA A 253 -12.84 5.49 -9.61
N THR A 254 -11.73 5.36 -10.33
CA THR A 254 -11.71 5.38 -11.81
C THR A 254 -12.72 4.38 -12.37
N SER A 255 -13.57 4.83 -13.31
CA SER A 255 -14.69 4.02 -13.84
C SER A 255 -14.56 3.64 -15.31
N THR A 256 -13.50 4.08 -15.98
CA THR A 256 -13.26 3.75 -17.40
C THR A 256 -11.84 3.19 -17.60
N GLY A 257 -11.67 2.39 -18.64
CA GLY A 257 -10.37 1.91 -19.11
C GLY A 257 -10.35 1.93 -20.64
N SER A 258 -9.20 2.22 -21.24
CA SER A 258 -9.10 2.29 -22.70
C SER A 258 -7.77 1.81 -23.27
N VAL A 259 -7.78 1.47 -24.55
CA VAL A 259 -6.58 1.23 -25.37
C VAL A 259 -6.60 2.17 -26.58
N SER A 260 -5.57 3.01 -26.71
CA SER A 260 -5.35 3.83 -27.90
C SER A 260 -4.64 3.01 -28.99
N VAL A 261 -5.11 3.11 -30.23
CA VAL A 261 -4.50 2.49 -31.41
C VAL A 261 -3.86 3.57 -32.26
N ILE A 262 -2.55 3.49 -32.45
CA ILE A 262 -1.74 4.47 -33.16
C ILE A 262 -1.23 3.83 -34.46
N ASP A 263 -1.41 4.52 -35.59
CA ASP A 263 -0.71 4.19 -36.83
C ASP A 263 0.69 4.79 -36.81
N LEU A 264 1.72 3.95 -36.81
CA LEU A 264 3.13 4.34 -36.72
C LEU A 264 3.66 4.99 -38.01
N THR A 265 2.95 4.84 -39.12
CA THR A 265 3.28 5.51 -40.39
C THR A 265 2.93 6.99 -40.33
N THR A 266 1.79 7.30 -39.73
CA THR A 266 1.25 8.67 -39.64
C THR A 266 1.48 9.32 -38.27
N ASN A 267 1.88 8.54 -37.27
CA ASN A 267 1.96 8.91 -35.85
C ASN A 267 0.67 9.53 -35.33
N LYS A 268 -0.48 8.91 -35.65
CA LYS A 268 -1.80 9.38 -35.22
C LYS A 268 -2.60 8.28 -34.55
N VAL A 269 -3.34 8.65 -33.51
CA VAL A 269 -4.39 7.79 -32.95
C VAL A 269 -5.49 7.64 -34.01
N ILE A 270 -5.77 6.39 -34.39
CA ILE A 270 -6.82 6.04 -35.35
C ILE A 270 -8.07 5.49 -34.66
N LYS A 271 -7.95 5.05 -33.40
CA LYS A 271 -9.07 4.53 -32.61
C LYS A 271 -8.74 4.51 -31.12
N THR A 272 -9.75 4.71 -30.29
CA THR A 272 -9.75 4.39 -28.86
C THR A 272 -10.72 3.23 -28.65
N ILE A 273 -10.28 2.18 -27.95
CA ILE A 273 -11.05 0.97 -27.65
C ILE A 273 -11.35 0.97 -26.16
N GLU A 274 -12.62 0.94 -25.77
CA GLU A 274 -13.00 0.77 -24.36
C GLU A 274 -12.73 -0.67 -23.92
N VAL A 275 -12.10 -0.81 -22.75
CA VAL A 275 -11.76 -2.09 -22.09
C VAL A 275 -12.13 -2.01 -20.61
N GLY A 276 -11.80 -3.04 -19.83
CA GLY A 276 -11.99 -2.97 -18.37
C GLY A 276 -11.13 -1.88 -17.73
N VAL A 277 -11.50 -1.48 -16.52
CA VAL A 277 -10.86 -0.42 -15.72
C VAL A 277 -9.43 -0.80 -15.34
N GLN A 278 -8.54 0.20 -15.37
CA GLN A 278 -7.10 0.09 -15.16
C GLN A 278 -6.45 -0.99 -16.03
N PRO A 279 -6.46 -0.81 -17.37
CA PRO A 279 -5.74 -1.71 -18.26
C PRO A 279 -4.21 -1.55 -18.10
N GLU A 280 -3.52 -2.68 -18.00
CA GLU A 280 -2.09 -2.78 -17.66
C GLU A 280 -1.28 -3.39 -18.82
N ARG A 281 -0.70 -4.59 -18.62
CA ARG A 281 0.15 -5.27 -19.59
C ARG A 281 -0.69 -5.94 -20.68
N MET A 282 -0.10 -6.00 -21.87
CA MET A 282 -0.70 -6.65 -23.03
C MET A 282 0.14 -7.82 -23.54
N THR A 283 -0.52 -8.77 -24.18
CA THR A 283 0.15 -9.78 -25.02
C THR A 283 -0.62 -10.01 -26.31
N GLN A 284 0.03 -10.62 -27.30
CA GLN A 284 -0.57 -10.94 -28.58
C GLN A 284 -0.49 -12.44 -28.85
N SER A 285 -1.60 -13.03 -29.32
CA SER A 285 -1.61 -14.37 -29.92
C SER A 285 -2.41 -14.34 -31.21
N GLY A 286 -1.74 -14.60 -32.34
CA GLY A 286 -2.34 -14.46 -33.67
C GLY A 286 -2.87 -13.05 -33.93
N GLN A 287 -4.16 -12.92 -34.25
CA GLN A 287 -4.83 -11.63 -34.47
C GLN A 287 -5.36 -10.98 -33.18
N TYR A 288 -5.29 -11.66 -32.04
CA TYR A 288 -5.88 -11.18 -30.80
C TYR A 288 -4.84 -10.55 -29.89
N ILE A 289 -5.22 -9.44 -29.27
CA ILE A 289 -4.46 -8.77 -28.22
C ILE A 289 -5.23 -8.94 -26.92
N PHE A 290 -4.55 -9.40 -25.87
CA PHE A 290 -5.12 -9.60 -24.54
C PHE A 290 -4.62 -8.48 -23.65
N VAL A 291 -5.54 -7.87 -22.92
CA VAL A 291 -5.29 -6.72 -22.04
C VAL A 291 -5.71 -7.12 -20.64
N ALA A 292 -4.78 -7.08 -19.69
CA ALA A 292 -5.11 -7.27 -18.29
C ALA A 292 -5.77 -6.00 -17.74
N ASN A 293 -6.97 -6.11 -17.14
CA ASN A 293 -7.71 -4.98 -16.58
C ASN A 293 -7.84 -5.18 -15.06
N THR A 294 -6.94 -4.56 -14.32
CA THR A 294 -6.66 -4.96 -12.95
C THR A 294 -7.83 -4.72 -12.00
N ASN A 295 -8.37 -3.50 -11.97
CA ASN A 295 -9.48 -3.15 -11.07
C ASN A 295 -10.85 -3.68 -11.55
N SER A 296 -10.93 -4.24 -12.74
CA SER A 296 -12.15 -4.94 -13.18
C SER A 296 -12.12 -6.44 -12.93
N ASP A 297 -10.98 -7.02 -12.54
CA ASP A 297 -10.74 -8.47 -12.52
C ASP A 297 -11.13 -9.14 -13.85
N THR A 298 -10.69 -8.55 -14.97
CA THR A 298 -11.00 -9.09 -16.31
C THR A 298 -9.78 -9.08 -17.25
N ILE A 299 -9.85 -9.89 -18.30
CA ILE A 299 -9.00 -9.76 -19.49
C ILE A 299 -9.86 -9.34 -20.68
N SER A 300 -9.53 -8.22 -21.32
CA SER A 300 -10.15 -7.84 -22.59
C SER A 300 -9.39 -8.45 -23.77
N VAL A 301 -10.10 -9.08 -24.70
CA VAL A 301 -9.55 -9.68 -25.92
C VAL A 301 -9.94 -8.82 -27.11
N ILE A 302 -9.00 -8.06 -27.64
CA ILE A 302 -9.17 -7.18 -28.80
C ILE A 302 -8.88 -7.95 -30.08
N ASP A 303 -9.77 -7.88 -31.06
CA ASP A 303 -9.49 -8.32 -32.43
C ASP A 303 -8.78 -7.19 -33.20
N SER A 304 -7.50 -7.40 -33.52
CA SER A 304 -6.67 -6.39 -34.20
C SER A 304 -7.09 -6.11 -35.65
N LYS A 305 -7.98 -6.93 -36.24
CA LYS A 305 -8.49 -6.69 -37.59
C LYS A 305 -9.61 -5.64 -37.60
N THR A 306 -10.40 -5.61 -36.53
CA THR A 306 -11.56 -4.71 -36.38
C THR A 306 -11.31 -3.60 -35.35
N ASN A 307 -10.25 -3.75 -34.55
CA ASN A 307 -9.94 -2.92 -33.39
C ASN A 307 -11.15 -2.81 -32.46
N THR A 308 -11.75 -3.95 -32.12
CA THR A 308 -12.89 -4.04 -31.17
C THR A 308 -12.67 -5.18 -30.18
N VAL A 309 -13.28 -5.07 -29.00
CA VAL A 309 -13.27 -6.15 -28.01
C VAL A 309 -14.12 -7.31 -28.53
N ALA A 310 -13.47 -8.43 -28.84
CA ALA A 310 -14.12 -9.67 -29.27
C ALA A 310 -14.65 -10.49 -28.08
N GLN A 311 -14.04 -10.35 -26.90
CA GLN A 311 -14.44 -11.03 -25.68
C GLN A 311 -13.89 -10.28 -24.45
N THR A 312 -14.66 -10.25 -23.36
CA THR A 312 -14.15 -9.92 -22.02
C THR A 312 -14.24 -11.17 -21.16
N ILE A 313 -13.14 -11.55 -20.54
CA ILE A 313 -13.01 -12.76 -19.73
C ILE A 313 -13.00 -12.34 -18.26
N ASP A 314 -13.99 -12.79 -17.49
CA ASP A 314 -13.99 -12.63 -16.04
C ASP A 314 -12.90 -13.50 -15.42
N ILE A 315 -12.04 -12.91 -14.60
CA ILE A 315 -11.01 -13.61 -13.86
C ILE A 315 -11.56 -13.92 -12.48
N LYS A 316 -11.78 -15.21 -12.23
CA LYS A 316 -12.38 -15.72 -11.00
C LYS A 316 -11.53 -16.90 -10.52
N PRO A 317 -10.64 -16.71 -9.54
CA PRO A 317 -9.78 -17.79 -9.02
C PRO A 317 -10.61 -18.94 -8.40
N TYR A 318 -11.87 -18.66 -8.05
CA TYR A 318 -12.86 -19.64 -7.61
C TYR A 318 -14.29 -19.16 -7.89
N PRO A 319 -15.29 -20.08 -7.85
CA PRO A 319 -16.68 -19.70 -8.07
C PRO A 319 -17.16 -18.65 -7.05
N LYS A 320 -17.71 -17.55 -7.56
CA LYS A 320 -18.20 -16.39 -6.76
C LYS A 320 -17.10 -15.69 -5.96
N ALA A 321 -15.86 -15.70 -6.43
CA ALA A 321 -14.82 -14.84 -5.90
C ALA A 321 -15.32 -13.39 -5.78
N ALA A 322 -15.06 -12.78 -4.62
CA ALA A 322 -15.20 -11.34 -4.45
C ALA A 322 -14.14 -10.64 -5.30
N LYS A 323 -14.34 -9.35 -5.57
CA LYS A 323 -13.36 -8.57 -6.33
C LYS A 323 -12.05 -8.42 -5.58
N GLY A 324 -10.97 -8.25 -6.32
CA GLY A 324 -9.64 -7.89 -5.82
C GLY A 324 -8.53 -8.82 -6.27
N SER A 325 -8.73 -9.71 -7.26
CA SER A 325 -7.68 -10.64 -7.73
C SER A 325 -6.50 -9.94 -8.39
N ALA A 326 -6.73 -8.75 -8.94
CA ALA A 326 -5.72 -7.90 -9.57
C ALA A 326 -4.94 -8.61 -10.70
N PRO A 327 -5.56 -8.91 -11.85
CA PRO A 327 -4.86 -9.43 -13.01
C PRO A 327 -3.87 -8.40 -13.57
N ASN A 328 -2.58 -8.63 -13.42
CA ASN A 328 -1.53 -7.64 -13.70
C ASN A 328 -0.85 -7.85 -15.07
N ALA A 329 -0.58 -9.11 -15.42
CA ALA A 329 0.04 -9.48 -16.66
C ALA A 329 -0.57 -10.75 -17.26
N VAL A 330 -0.42 -10.90 -18.57
CA VAL A 330 -1.02 -11.99 -19.34
C VAL A 330 -0.07 -12.50 -20.42
N LYS A 331 0.01 -13.83 -20.57
CA LYS A 331 0.73 -14.52 -21.67
C LYS A 331 -0.12 -15.65 -22.25
N VAL A 332 0.03 -15.90 -23.54
CA VAL A 332 -0.63 -17.03 -24.22
C VAL A 332 0.42 -17.94 -24.84
N VAL A 333 0.47 -19.21 -24.40
CA VAL A 333 1.37 -20.23 -24.93
C VAL A 333 0.55 -21.51 -25.15
N ASP A 334 0.58 -22.07 -26.35
CA ASP A 334 -0.14 -23.33 -26.70
C ASP A 334 -1.60 -23.35 -26.23
N ASN A 335 -2.36 -22.28 -26.53
CA ASN A 335 -3.75 -22.07 -26.10
C ASN A 335 -3.96 -21.91 -24.58
N LYS A 336 -2.91 -21.92 -23.77
CA LYS A 336 -2.99 -21.60 -22.34
C LYS A 336 -2.88 -20.10 -22.15
N LEU A 337 -3.96 -19.48 -21.67
CA LEU A 337 -3.97 -18.10 -21.21
C LEU A 337 -3.52 -18.10 -19.75
N MET A 338 -2.35 -17.54 -19.49
CA MET A 338 -1.70 -17.48 -18.18
C MET A 338 -1.75 -16.04 -17.69
N VAL A 339 -2.33 -15.82 -16.51
CA VAL A 339 -2.60 -14.49 -15.95
C VAL A 339 -1.99 -14.40 -14.57
N SER A 340 -1.15 -13.40 -14.30
CA SER A 340 -0.67 -13.13 -12.94
C SER A 340 -1.76 -12.43 -12.16
N LEU A 341 -2.02 -12.91 -10.95
CA LEU A 341 -3.01 -12.37 -10.02
C LEU A 341 -2.23 -11.82 -8.84
N GLY A 342 -2.04 -10.50 -8.83
CA GLY A 342 -1.19 -9.80 -7.88
C GLY A 342 -1.59 -10.08 -6.45
N ARG A 343 -2.87 -9.85 -6.12
CA ARG A 343 -3.36 -10.05 -4.76
C ARG A 343 -3.51 -11.52 -4.38
N ASP A 344 -3.71 -12.42 -5.33
CA ASP A 344 -3.88 -13.84 -5.03
C ASP A 344 -2.55 -14.59 -4.83
N ASN A 345 -1.43 -13.92 -5.14
CA ASN A 345 -0.08 -14.51 -5.18
C ASN A 345 -0.07 -15.77 -6.06
N ALA A 346 -0.62 -15.66 -7.27
CA ALA A 346 -0.79 -16.80 -8.16
C ALA A 346 -0.69 -16.47 -9.65
N ILE A 347 -0.41 -17.50 -10.46
CA ILE A 347 -0.71 -17.53 -11.90
C ILE A 347 -1.98 -18.36 -12.13
N ALA A 348 -3.03 -17.75 -12.69
CA ALA A 348 -4.19 -18.48 -13.17
C ALA A 348 -4.00 -18.95 -14.61
N VAL A 349 -4.32 -20.21 -14.87
CA VAL A 349 -4.16 -20.84 -16.19
C VAL A 349 -5.53 -21.24 -16.73
N TYR A 350 -5.91 -20.65 -17.86
CA TYR A 350 -7.15 -20.94 -18.58
C TYR A 350 -6.89 -21.64 -19.90
N ASP A 351 -7.80 -22.49 -20.34
CA ASP A 351 -7.82 -23.02 -21.71
C ASP A 351 -8.56 -22.04 -22.64
N TRP A 352 -7.83 -21.38 -23.54
CA TRP A 352 -8.36 -20.41 -24.49
C TRP A 352 -8.51 -21.02 -25.88
N GLN A 353 -9.76 -21.16 -26.32
CA GLN A 353 -10.13 -21.82 -27.58
C GLN A 353 -10.73 -20.84 -28.61
N GLY A 354 -10.34 -19.56 -28.51
CA GLY A 354 -10.87 -18.46 -29.31
C GLY A 354 -12.02 -17.68 -28.64
N PRO A 355 -12.35 -16.48 -29.14
CA PRO A 355 -13.24 -15.53 -28.46
C PRO A 355 -14.71 -15.96 -28.37
N LYS A 356 -15.11 -17.00 -29.11
CA LYS A 356 -16.48 -17.54 -29.10
C LYS A 356 -16.75 -18.51 -27.94
N LYS A 357 -15.73 -18.87 -27.17
CA LYS A 357 -15.84 -19.79 -26.04
C LYS A 357 -15.34 -19.10 -24.78
N THR A 358 -16.09 -19.21 -23.69
CA THR A 358 -15.62 -18.78 -22.37
C THR A 358 -14.43 -19.66 -21.95
N PRO A 359 -13.26 -19.09 -21.64
CA PRO A 359 -12.12 -19.88 -21.19
C PRO A 359 -12.42 -20.57 -19.86
N GLU A 360 -12.00 -21.82 -19.73
CA GLU A 360 -12.17 -22.59 -18.50
C GLU A 360 -10.89 -22.53 -17.67
N LEU A 361 -11.01 -22.14 -16.39
CA LEU A 361 -9.91 -22.19 -15.43
C LEU A 361 -9.45 -23.65 -15.25
N GLN A 362 -8.21 -23.94 -15.63
CA GLN A 362 -7.57 -25.24 -15.46
C GLN A 362 -6.95 -25.40 -14.07
N GLY A 363 -6.52 -24.29 -13.46
CA GLY A 363 -6.04 -24.21 -12.09
C GLY A 363 -5.11 -23.02 -11.86
N LEU A 364 -4.48 -23.00 -10.69
CA LEU A 364 -3.63 -21.92 -10.20
C LEU A 364 -2.24 -22.47 -9.88
N LEU A 365 -1.21 -21.63 -10.03
CA LEU A 365 0.14 -21.90 -9.53
C LEU A 365 0.49 -20.84 -8.48
N PRO A 366 1.00 -21.21 -7.30
CA PRO A 366 1.43 -20.24 -6.31
C PRO A 366 2.69 -19.52 -6.79
N THR A 367 2.73 -18.21 -6.60
CA THR A 367 3.90 -17.35 -6.82
C THR A 367 4.42 -16.82 -5.50
N ALA A 368 5.43 -15.95 -5.55
CA ALA A 368 5.81 -15.15 -4.39
C ALA A 368 4.83 -13.97 -4.27
N TRP A 369 5.10 -13.05 -3.35
CA TRP A 369 4.21 -11.95 -3.03
C TRP A 369 4.12 -10.92 -4.19
N PHE A 370 2.89 -10.68 -4.63
CA PHE A 370 2.50 -9.67 -5.62
C PHE A 370 3.15 -9.81 -7.01
N PRO A 371 2.76 -10.83 -7.82
CA PRO A 371 3.27 -11.00 -9.18
C PRO A 371 2.76 -9.90 -10.14
N VAL A 372 3.67 -9.12 -10.71
CA VAL A 372 3.37 -7.95 -11.54
C VAL A 372 3.65 -8.13 -13.04
N ASP A 373 4.54 -9.05 -13.41
CA ASP A 373 4.89 -9.31 -14.81
C ASP A 373 5.24 -10.79 -15.05
N ILE A 374 5.06 -11.25 -16.29
CA ILE A 374 5.37 -12.62 -16.72
C ILE A 374 6.18 -12.56 -18.01
N ALA A 375 7.31 -13.24 -18.07
CA ALA A 375 8.01 -13.58 -19.30
C ALA A 375 8.02 -15.10 -19.54
N VAL A 376 8.28 -15.49 -20.79
CA VAL A 376 8.27 -16.89 -21.22
C VAL A 376 9.65 -17.27 -21.74
N ASP A 377 10.27 -18.22 -21.07
CA ASP A 377 11.44 -18.93 -21.56
C ASP A 377 10.96 -20.15 -22.35
N SER A 378 10.89 -19.98 -23.67
CA SER A 378 10.38 -21.02 -24.57
C SER A 378 11.39 -22.18 -24.76
N GLU A 379 12.68 -21.92 -24.58
CA GLU A 379 13.75 -22.91 -24.76
C GLU A 379 13.75 -23.90 -23.59
N ASN A 380 13.73 -23.40 -22.35
CA ASN A 380 13.72 -24.25 -21.16
C ASN A 380 12.30 -24.57 -20.66
N LYS A 381 11.26 -24.08 -21.34
CA LYS A 381 9.84 -24.27 -21.02
C LYS A 381 9.49 -23.81 -19.60
N LYS A 382 9.86 -22.58 -19.27
CA LYS A 382 9.61 -21.94 -17.97
C LYS A 382 8.83 -20.64 -18.13
N LEU A 383 8.02 -20.33 -17.14
CA LEU A 383 7.55 -18.99 -16.83
C LEU A 383 8.61 -18.31 -15.96
N ILE A 384 8.82 -17.03 -16.22
CA ILE A 384 9.60 -16.13 -15.37
C ILE A 384 8.62 -15.12 -14.84
N VAL A 385 8.38 -15.14 -13.53
CA VAL A 385 7.40 -14.25 -12.89
C VAL A 385 8.14 -13.22 -12.06
N ALA A 386 7.92 -11.94 -12.34
CA ALA A 386 8.41 -10.85 -11.49
C ALA A 386 7.43 -10.63 -10.34
N ASN A 387 7.89 -10.84 -9.10
CA ASN A 387 7.10 -10.64 -7.89
C ASN A 387 7.65 -9.40 -7.18
N ALA A 388 6.86 -8.33 -7.15
CA ALA A 388 7.29 -7.02 -6.67
C ALA A 388 7.70 -7.09 -5.19
N ASP A 389 6.86 -7.68 -4.33
CA ASP A 389 7.16 -7.86 -2.91
C ASP A 389 7.94 -9.14 -2.59
N GLY A 390 8.07 -10.03 -3.57
CA GLY A 390 8.89 -11.22 -3.55
C GLY A 390 8.67 -12.15 -2.36
N ILE A 391 9.74 -12.46 -1.62
CA ILE A 391 9.67 -13.45 -0.52
C ILE A 391 9.40 -12.84 0.86
N GLY A 392 8.91 -11.59 0.92
CA GLY A 392 8.41 -10.98 2.13
C GLY A 392 9.02 -9.63 2.50
N SER A 393 8.53 -9.08 3.60
CA SER A 393 8.79 -7.71 4.11
C SER A 393 10.05 -7.57 4.98
N ARG A 394 10.78 -8.66 5.26
CA ARG A 394 11.78 -8.67 6.35
C ARG A 394 13.22 -8.35 5.97
N GLY A 395 13.54 -8.28 4.68
CA GLY A 395 14.82 -7.76 4.20
C GLY A 395 16.09 -8.36 4.80
N PRO A 396 17.25 -7.80 4.45
CA PRO A 396 18.45 -7.97 5.25
C PRO A 396 18.22 -7.38 6.65
N ALA A 397 18.44 -8.20 7.67
CA ALA A 397 18.47 -7.77 9.06
C ALA A 397 19.51 -6.67 9.28
N ARG A 398 19.16 -5.62 10.05
CA ARG A 398 20.16 -4.73 10.66
C ARG A 398 20.50 -5.29 12.02
N ASP A 399 21.67 -5.90 12.15
CA ASP A 399 22.19 -6.29 13.46
C ASP A 399 22.72 -5.05 14.18
N LEU A 400 22.13 -4.78 15.33
CA LEU A 400 22.30 -3.59 16.14
C LEU A 400 23.04 -3.96 17.41
N THR A 401 23.85 -3.04 17.93
CA THR A 401 24.29 -3.10 19.32
C THR A 401 23.92 -1.79 19.99
N ILE A 402 22.83 -1.79 20.75
CA ILE A 402 22.31 -0.61 21.44
C ILE A 402 22.66 -0.76 22.91
N GLN A 403 23.45 0.18 23.44
CA GLN A 403 23.87 0.16 24.85
C GLN A 403 24.52 -1.18 25.30
N GLY A 404 25.25 -1.83 24.38
CA GLY A 404 25.89 -3.13 24.63
C GLY A 404 24.99 -4.35 24.45
N VAL A 405 23.69 -4.17 24.19
CA VAL A 405 22.73 -5.25 23.88
C VAL A 405 22.63 -5.45 22.38
N LYS A 406 22.72 -6.70 21.93
CA LYS A 406 22.54 -7.05 20.51
C LYS A 406 21.07 -7.24 20.19
N VAL A 407 20.59 -6.52 19.17
CA VAL A 407 19.19 -6.55 18.69
C VAL A 407 19.20 -6.62 17.17
N THR A 408 18.17 -7.20 16.56
CA THR A 408 18.01 -7.16 15.09
C THR A 408 16.77 -6.35 14.75
N GLY A 409 16.92 -5.22 14.07
CA GLY A 409 15.82 -4.36 13.64
C GLY A 409 15.45 -4.53 12.17
N LYS A 410 14.18 -4.33 11.84
CA LYS A 410 13.61 -4.45 10.48
C LYS A 410 12.77 -3.21 10.15
N SER A 411 12.83 -2.78 8.89
CA SER A 411 12.10 -1.62 8.35
C SER A 411 11.01 -2.08 7.39
N SER A 412 9.90 -1.35 7.31
CA SER A 412 8.81 -1.62 6.36
C SER A 412 9.27 -1.54 4.89
N TYR A 413 10.32 -0.77 4.60
CA TYR A 413 10.91 -0.65 3.25
C TYR A 413 11.92 -1.74 2.89
N ALA A 414 12.16 -2.72 3.76
CA ALA A 414 13.16 -3.75 3.56
C ALA A 414 12.62 -4.94 2.72
N GLN A 415 11.78 -4.70 1.71
CA GLN A 415 11.24 -5.78 0.87
C GLN A 415 12.36 -6.52 0.08
N ILE A 416 12.17 -7.83 -0.10
CA ILE A 416 13.03 -8.68 -0.94
C ILE A 416 12.21 -9.16 -2.13
N GLY A 417 12.32 -8.45 -3.25
CA GLY A 417 11.71 -8.86 -4.51
C GLY A 417 12.30 -10.16 -5.06
N SER A 418 11.60 -10.77 -6.01
CA SER A 418 12.10 -12.00 -6.62
C SER A 418 11.65 -12.22 -8.06
N LEU A 419 12.43 -13.02 -8.79
CA LEU A 419 11.96 -13.73 -9.97
C LEU A 419 11.65 -15.19 -9.64
N SER A 420 10.46 -15.67 -9.96
CA SER A 420 10.13 -17.11 -9.93
C SER A 420 10.41 -17.74 -11.28
N LEU A 421 11.27 -18.76 -11.34
CA LEU A 421 11.44 -19.64 -12.50
C LEU A 421 10.58 -20.89 -12.33
N ILE A 422 9.40 -20.88 -12.96
CA ILE A 422 8.38 -21.92 -12.81
C ILE A 422 8.30 -22.75 -14.09
N PRO A 423 8.53 -24.07 -14.06
CA PRO A 423 8.29 -24.91 -15.24
C PRO A 423 6.85 -24.76 -15.76
N PHE A 424 6.64 -24.91 -17.07
CA PHE A 424 5.27 -24.93 -17.60
C PHE A 424 4.44 -26.02 -16.91
N PRO A 425 3.23 -25.69 -16.43
CA PRO A 425 2.52 -26.57 -15.53
C PRO A 425 1.84 -27.73 -16.25
N SER A 426 1.96 -28.92 -15.67
CA SER A 426 1.07 -30.05 -15.97
C SER A 426 -0.30 -29.86 -15.30
N THR A 427 -1.29 -30.67 -15.68
CA THR A 427 -2.59 -30.70 -14.99
C THR A 427 -2.46 -31.07 -13.51
N GLU A 428 -1.48 -31.91 -13.16
CA GLU A 428 -1.21 -32.28 -11.76
C GLU A 428 -0.64 -31.10 -10.98
N ASP A 429 0.28 -30.34 -11.58
CA ASP A 429 0.86 -29.13 -10.97
C ASP A 429 -0.22 -28.09 -10.70
N LEU A 430 -1.14 -27.90 -11.65
CA LEU A 430 -2.29 -26.98 -11.48
C LEU A 430 -3.22 -27.43 -10.35
N ALA A 431 -3.51 -28.74 -10.22
CA ALA A 431 -4.36 -29.23 -9.15
C ALA A 431 -3.71 -29.08 -7.76
N LYS A 432 -2.40 -29.32 -7.65
CA LYS A 432 -1.63 -29.10 -6.42
C LYS A 432 -1.53 -27.61 -6.10
N GLY A 433 -1.19 -26.80 -7.10
CA GLY A 433 -1.05 -25.36 -6.97
C GLY A 433 -2.35 -24.67 -6.56
N THR A 434 -3.50 -25.06 -7.11
CA THR A 434 -4.80 -24.55 -6.67
C THR A 434 -5.06 -24.81 -5.19
N LYS A 435 -4.75 -26.01 -4.69
CA LYS A 435 -4.91 -26.30 -3.25
C LYS A 435 -3.98 -25.44 -2.40
N GLN A 436 -2.75 -25.24 -2.86
CA GLN A 436 -1.77 -24.39 -2.17
C GLN A 436 -2.22 -22.93 -2.12
N VAL A 437 -2.66 -22.37 -3.25
CA VAL A 437 -3.16 -20.98 -3.32
C VAL A 437 -4.37 -20.78 -2.40
N PHE A 438 -5.29 -21.75 -2.33
CA PHE A 438 -6.41 -21.68 -1.39
C PHE A 438 -5.98 -21.73 0.08
N ALA A 439 -4.97 -22.54 0.42
CA ALA A 439 -4.43 -22.57 1.78
C ALA A 439 -3.75 -21.24 2.13
N ASN A 440 -2.93 -20.74 1.22
CA ASN A 440 -2.16 -19.51 1.36
C ASN A 440 -3.02 -18.27 1.61
N ASN A 441 -4.18 -18.21 0.96
CA ASN A 441 -5.13 -17.09 1.06
C ASN A 441 -6.28 -17.33 2.04
N ASN A 442 -6.22 -18.39 2.87
CA ASN A 442 -7.30 -18.78 3.78
C ASN A 442 -8.68 -18.98 3.11
N TRP A 443 -8.70 -19.41 1.85
CA TRP A 443 -9.95 -19.47 1.07
C TRP A 443 -10.83 -20.69 1.37
N PHE A 444 -10.30 -21.72 2.02
CA PHE A 444 -11.11 -22.88 2.41
C PHE A 444 -12.22 -22.53 3.41
N GLY A 445 -12.02 -21.49 4.24
CA GLY A 445 -12.96 -21.03 5.26
C GLY A 445 -14.05 -20.06 4.78
N LEU A 446 -13.95 -19.55 3.54
CA LEU A 446 -14.79 -18.43 3.04
C LEU A 446 -16.29 -18.64 3.22
N LYS A 447 -16.78 -19.87 2.99
CA LYS A 447 -18.21 -20.19 3.13
C LYS A 447 -18.70 -20.00 4.56
N ASN A 448 -17.86 -20.31 5.54
CA ASN A 448 -18.20 -20.19 6.95
C ASN A 448 -18.05 -18.75 7.42
N LEU A 449 -16.94 -18.10 7.05
CA LEU A 449 -16.68 -16.68 7.36
C LEU A 449 -17.78 -15.75 6.82
N ASN A 450 -18.34 -16.08 5.66
CA ASN A 450 -19.38 -15.29 5.00
C ASN A 450 -20.75 -15.99 4.99
N ALA A 451 -21.00 -16.84 6.01
CA ALA A 451 -22.28 -17.50 6.15
C ALA A 451 -23.40 -16.49 6.44
N LYS A 452 -24.57 -16.73 5.86
CA LYS A 452 -25.77 -15.90 6.11
C LYS A 452 -26.14 -15.86 7.61
N PRO A 453 -26.66 -14.72 8.10
CA PRO A 453 -27.05 -14.58 9.50
C PRO A 453 -28.14 -15.58 9.87
N ARG A 454 -28.14 -16.03 11.12
CA ARG A 454 -29.22 -16.85 11.67
C ARG A 454 -30.31 -15.95 12.25
N HIS A 455 -31.55 -16.39 12.14
CA HIS A 455 -32.69 -15.68 12.73
C HIS A 455 -32.71 -15.84 14.27
N ASN A 456 -33.30 -14.85 14.96
CA ASN A 456 -33.57 -14.86 16.41
C ASN A 456 -32.33 -15.04 17.32
N LYS A 457 -31.15 -14.63 16.87
CA LYS A 457 -29.95 -14.58 17.71
C LYS A 457 -30.05 -13.43 18.72
N LYS A 458 -29.62 -13.68 19.96
CA LYS A 458 -29.46 -12.62 20.96
C LYS A 458 -28.27 -11.73 20.59
N PRO A 459 -28.34 -10.41 20.84
CA PRO A 459 -27.19 -9.55 20.66
C PRO A 459 -25.99 -10.02 21.48
N VAL A 460 -24.80 -9.99 20.87
CA VAL A 460 -23.49 -10.26 21.50
C VAL A 460 -22.50 -9.20 21.02
N ALA A 461 -21.38 -8.98 21.70
CA ALA A 461 -20.46 -7.92 21.31
C ALA A 461 -19.86 -8.10 19.92
N MET A 462 -19.31 -9.27 19.65
CA MET A 462 -18.86 -9.67 18.31
C MET A 462 -19.78 -10.77 17.77
N PRO A 463 -20.66 -10.47 16.79
CA PRO A 463 -21.51 -11.48 16.18
C PRO A 463 -20.71 -12.56 15.45
N GLU A 464 -21.18 -13.81 15.47
CA GLU A 464 -20.52 -14.92 14.74
C GLU A 464 -20.69 -14.78 13.22
N ARG A 465 -21.76 -14.11 12.75
CA ARG A 465 -22.05 -13.91 11.32
C ARG A 465 -22.50 -12.48 11.04
N VAL A 466 -22.06 -11.93 9.92
CA VAL A 466 -22.47 -10.61 9.44
C VAL A 466 -24.00 -10.52 9.39
N GLY A 467 -24.55 -9.46 9.97
CA GLY A 467 -25.98 -9.19 10.06
C GLY A 467 -26.69 -9.84 11.26
N GLU A 468 -26.00 -10.64 12.07
CA GLU A 468 -26.49 -10.98 13.42
C GLU A 468 -26.33 -9.76 14.35
N PRO A 469 -27.23 -9.55 15.33
CA PRO A 469 -27.25 -8.32 16.12
C PRO A 469 -26.03 -8.22 17.05
N SER A 470 -25.44 -7.02 17.13
CA SER A 470 -24.40 -6.69 18.12
C SER A 470 -24.96 -5.96 19.34
N THR A 471 -24.32 -6.12 20.51
CA THR A 471 -24.54 -5.22 21.67
C THR A 471 -23.87 -3.86 21.48
N ILE A 472 -22.88 -3.78 20.61
CA ILE A 472 -22.19 -2.55 20.22
C ILE A 472 -22.97 -1.91 19.07
N LYS A 473 -23.11 -0.58 19.12
CA LYS A 473 -23.84 0.23 18.13
C LYS A 473 -22.99 1.35 17.54
N HIS A 474 -21.97 1.80 18.27
CA HIS A 474 -21.09 2.88 17.87
C HIS A 474 -19.64 2.37 17.79
N VAL A 475 -19.05 2.51 16.61
CA VAL A 475 -17.65 2.22 16.35
C VAL A 475 -16.94 3.53 16.14
N PHE A 476 -15.87 3.75 16.90
CA PHE A 476 -14.88 4.80 16.64
C PHE A 476 -13.65 4.15 16.05
N TYR A 477 -13.28 4.55 14.85
CA TYR A 477 -12.08 4.09 14.18
C TYR A 477 -11.10 5.26 14.09
N ILE A 478 -10.03 5.19 14.86
CA ILE A 478 -9.05 6.25 15.01
C ILE A 478 -7.78 5.83 14.26
N ILE A 479 -7.43 6.62 13.25
CA ILE A 479 -6.24 6.47 12.42
C ILE A 479 -5.18 7.46 12.92
N LYS A 480 -3.95 6.97 13.05
CA LYS A 480 -2.77 7.70 13.53
C LYS A 480 -1.60 7.60 12.53
N GLU A 481 -0.49 8.32 12.80
CA GLU A 481 0.70 8.41 11.94
C GLU A 481 1.99 7.85 12.59
N ASN A 482 2.99 7.66 11.75
CA ASN A 482 3.54 6.31 11.68
C ASN A 482 4.49 5.97 12.83
N ARG A 483 4.23 4.89 13.57
CA ARG A 483 5.15 4.31 14.57
C ARG A 483 5.16 2.80 14.55
N THR A 484 6.32 2.21 14.78
CA THR A 484 6.42 0.77 15.06
C THR A 484 6.01 0.44 16.50
N TYR A 485 5.65 -0.83 16.74
CA TYR A 485 5.32 -1.32 18.08
C TYR A 485 6.46 -1.08 19.06
N ASP A 486 7.70 -1.46 18.72
CA ASP A 486 8.81 -1.34 19.66
C ASP A 486 9.18 0.11 19.99
N GLN A 487 8.99 1.05 19.04
CA GLN A 487 9.23 2.48 19.28
C GLN A 487 8.40 3.03 20.44
N VAL A 488 7.19 2.51 20.64
CA VAL A 488 6.23 3.03 21.63
C VAL A 488 6.06 2.10 22.81
N LEU A 489 5.90 0.79 22.59
CA LEU A 489 5.56 -0.19 23.63
C LEU A 489 6.70 -1.18 23.96
N GLY A 490 7.88 -1.01 23.37
CA GLY A 490 9.02 -1.89 23.62
C GLY A 490 9.44 -1.94 25.11
N ASP A 491 9.24 -0.85 25.87
CA ASP A 491 9.58 -0.71 27.29
C ASP A 491 8.44 -1.10 28.25
N LEU A 492 7.30 -1.58 27.73
CA LEU A 492 6.14 -1.93 28.56
C LEU A 492 6.44 -3.07 29.56
N GLY A 493 7.44 -3.92 29.26
CA GLY A 493 7.82 -5.07 30.09
C GLY A 493 6.82 -6.24 30.03
N LYS A 494 5.89 -6.22 29.07
CA LYS A 494 4.88 -7.25 28.79
C LYS A 494 4.75 -7.44 27.28
N GLY A 495 4.36 -8.63 26.85
CA GLY A 495 4.25 -8.98 25.43
C GLY A 495 5.61 -9.11 24.76
N ASN A 496 5.60 -9.23 23.44
CA ASN A 496 6.80 -9.35 22.62
C ASN A 496 7.36 -7.96 22.26
N GLY A 497 7.96 -7.25 23.21
CA GLY A 497 8.58 -5.92 22.99
C GLY A 497 10.10 -5.92 23.17
N GLU A 498 10.78 -5.04 22.44
CA GLU A 498 12.23 -4.82 22.54
C GLU A 498 12.55 -3.42 23.13
N PRO A 499 12.89 -3.33 24.43
CA PRO A 499 13.16 -2.06 25.10
C PRO A 499 14.30 -1.23 24.47
N ALA A 500 15.28 -1.89 23.83
CA ALA A 500 16.39 -1.18 23.21
C ALA A 500 15.96 -0.36 21.98
N LEU A 501 14.84 -0.72 21.35
CA LEU A 501 14.26 0.00 20.21
C LEU A 501 13.23 1.07 20.64
N THR A 502 12.86 1.13 21.91
CA THR A 502 11.91 2.13 22.42
C THR A 502 12.43 3.53 22.23
N GLN A 503 11.66 4.37 21.54
CA GLN A 503 11.98 5.75 21.24
C GLN A 503 11.12 6.73 22.04
N PHE A 504 9.85 6.37 22.26
CA PHE A 504 8.85 7.17 22.95
C PHE A 504 8.33 6.40 24.17
N PRO A 505 9.12 6.36 25.27
CA PRO A 505 8.81 5.54 26.44
C PRO A 505 7.56 6.03 27.16
N LYS A 506 7.15 5.31 28.21
CA LYS A 506 5.97 5.65 29.04
C LYS A 506 5.87 7.11 29.50
N ALA A 507 6.98 7.80 29.71
CA ALA A 507 6.97 9.21 30.08
C ALA A 507 6.48 10.14 28.94
N VAL A 508 6.64 9.73 27.68
CA VAL A 508 6.13 10.43 26.50
C VAL A 508 4.71 9.96 26.17
N THR A 509 4.43 8.66 26.29
CA THR A 509 3.15 8.05 25.88
C THR A 509 2.39 7.36 27.02
N PRO A 510 2.10 8.07 28.14
CA PRO A 510 1.50 7.46 29.32
C PRO A 510 0.12 6.86 29.06
N ASN A 511 -0.70 7.42 28.17
CA ASN A 511 -2.03 6.91 27.86
C ASN A 511 -1.96 5.63 27.03
N ILE A 512 -1.16 5.59 25.97
CA ILE A 512 -0.96 4.39 25.14
C ILE A 512 -0.46 3.22 26.01
N HIS A 513 0.49 3.46 26.92
CA HIS A 513 0.95 2.47 27.89
C HIS A 513 -0.15 2.00 28.85
N LYS A 514 -0.96 2.93 29.36
CA LYS A 514 -2.07 2.61 30.27
C LYS A 514 -3.17 1.83 29.56
N LEU A 515 -3.51 2.20 28.32
CA LEU A 515 -4.48 1.50 27.48
C LEU A 515 -4.02 0.06 27.22
N ALA A 516 -2.76 -0.13 26.82
CA ALA A 516 -2.13 -1.44 26.65
C ALA A 516 -2.12 -2.30 27.94
N SER A 517 -2.05 -1.66 29.11
CA SER A 517 -2.07 -2.36 30.41
C SER A 517 -3.50 -2.67 30.89
N THR A 518 -4.49 -1.87 30.47
CA THR A 518 -5.89 -1.96 30.93
C THR A 518 -6.72 -2.86 30.02
N PHE A 519 -6.65 -2.64 28.71
CA PHE A 519 -7.34 -3.41 27.67
C PHE A 519 -6.39 -4.50 27.14
N PRO A 520 -6.75 -5.29 26.11
CA PRO A 520 -5.80 -6.24 25.53
C PRO A 520 -4.53 -5.54 25.08
N LEU A 521 -3.36 -6.02 25.53
CA LEU A 521 -2.10 -5.70 24.89
C LEU A 521 -2.01 -6.53 23.60
N LEU A 522 -2.02 -5.85 22.46
CA LEU A 522 -1.84 -6.50 21.16
C LEU A 522 -0.38 -6.36 20.73
N ASP A 523 0.39 -7.45 20.74
CA ASP A 523 1.84 -7.42 20.47
C ASP A 523 2.25 -7.97 19.09
N ASN A 524 1.26 -8.32 18.28
CA ASN A 524 1.44 -8.98 16.98
C ASN A 524 0.46 -8.43 15.91
N VAL A 525 0.32 -7.11 15.84
CA VAL A 525 -0.56 -6.39 14.88
C VAL A 525 0.25 -5.64 13.85
N TYR A 526 -0.11 -5.74 12.57
CA TYR A 526 0.65 -5.16 11.46
C TYR A 526 -0.21 -4.18 10.64
N THR A 527 0.45 -3.13 10.13
CA THR A 527 -0.07 -2.36 9.00
C THR A 527 0.15 -3.16 7.72
N SER A 528 -0.69 -2.95 6.71
CA SER A 528 -0.46 -3.56 5.38
C SER A 528 0.24 -2.61 4.42
N GLY A 529 0.22 -1.29 4.70
CA GLY A 529 0.89 -0.26 3.92
C GLY A 529 2.32 0.00 4.40
N ILE A 530 3.16 0.49 3.49
CA ILE A 530 4.56 0.90 3.76
C ILE A 530 4.71 2.43 3.94
N GLN A 531 3.69 3.20 3.54
CA GLN A 531 3.64 4.66 3.48
C GLN A 531 2.18 5.14 3.32
N SER A 532 1.85 6.38 3.69
CA SER A 532 0.47 6.85 3.87
C SER A 532 -0.38 6.80 2.61
N ALA A 533 0.23 7.01 1.44
CA ALA A 533 -0.39 6.76 0.13
C ALA A 533 -1.03 5.36 0.03
N SER A 534 -0.38 4.35 0.59
CA SER A 534 -0.88 2.97 0.68
C SER A 534 -1.64 2.70 1.98
N GLY A 535 -1.23 3.30 3.10
CA GLY A 535 -1.75 3.04 4.44
C GLY A 535 -3.24 3.39 4.59
N HIS A 536 -3.61 4.61 4.19
CA HIS A 536 -4.99 5.10 4.22
C HIS A 536 -5.94 4.21 3.40
N GLN A 537 -5.46 3.74 2.26
CA GLN A 537 -6.23 2.85 1.39
C GLN A 537 -6.50 1.50 2.09
N TRP A 538 -5.51 0.92 2.76
CA TRP A 538 -5.68 -0.32 3.53
C TRP A 538 -6.66 -0.16 4.69
N VAL A 539 -6.55 0.92 5.48
CA VAL A 539 -7.41 1.12 6.64
C VAL A 539 -8.86 1.40 6.26
N MET A 540 -9.12 2.08 5.13
CA MET A 540 -10.49 2.43 4.72
C MET A 540 -11.11 1.48 3.70
N GLN A 541 -10.32 0.73 2.93
CA GLN A 541 -10.82 -0.12 1.84
C GLN A 541 -10.46 -1.59 2.01
N GLY A 542 -9.59 -1.95 2.95
CA GLY A 542 -9.13 -3.33 3.16
C GLY A 542 -8.30 -3.91 2.00
N THR A 543 -7.87 -3.06 1.06
CA THR A 543 -7.03 -3.42 -0.09
C THR A 543 -6.43 -2.16 -0.72
N ASN A 544 -5.31 -2.33 -1.41
CA ASN A 544 -4.83 -1.39 -2.43
C ASN A 544 -5.24 -1.82 -3.83
N THR A 545 -5.25 -0.85 -4.76
CA THR A 545 -5.23 -1.11 -6.20
C THR A 545 -3.80 -1.48 -6.64
N ASP A 546 -3.68 -2.14 -7.79
CA ASP A 546 -2.37 -2.41 -8.39
C ASP A 546 -1.64 -1.15 -8.83
N TYR A 547 -2.39 -0.11 -9.22
CA TYR A 547 -1.84 1.22 -9.44
C TYR A 547 -1.08 1.69 -8.20
N GLU A 548 -1.73 1.64 -7.04
CA GLU A 548 -1.16 2.13 -5.79
C GLU A 548 0.04 1.28 -5.34
N ASP A 549 -0.08 -0.06 -5.36
CA ASP A 549 1.06 -0.92 -4.96
C ASP A 549 2.29 -0.68 -5.85
N LYS A 550 2.12 -0.56 -7.18
CA LYS A 550 3.25 -0.33 -8.10
C LYS A 550 3.77 1.11 -8.08
N GLU A 551 2.91 2.12 -7.97
CA GLU A 551 3.35 3.51 -7.82
C GLU A 551 4.09 3.66 -6.49
N THR A 552 3.59 3.11 -5.40
CA THR A 552 4.34 3.07 -4.13
C THR A 552 5.66 2.32 -4.32
N ASP A 553 5.71 1.16 -4.98
CA ASP A 553 6.96 0.45 -5.31
C ASP A 553 7.88 1.17 -6.31
N SER A 554 7.42 2.27 -6.92
CA SER A 554 8.19 3.14 -7.81
C SER A 554 8.25 4.59 -7.32
N ALA A 555 7.88 4.84 -6.06
CA ALA A 555 7.88 6.15 -5.41
C ALA A 555 6.96 7.22 -6.01
N ASN A 556 5.70 6.84 -6.27
CA ASN A 556 4.56 7.75 -6.40
C ASN A 556 4.85 8.91 -7.37
N VAL A 557 5.32 8.59 -8.57
CA VAL A 557 5.88 9.59 -9.50
C VAL A 557 4.79 10.47 -10.07
N ARG A 558 3.63 9.86 -10.36
CA ARG A 558 2.50 10.56 -10.96
C ARG A 558 1.84 11.47 -9.93
N SER A 559 1.53 10.94 -8.76
CA SER A 559 0.72 11.55 -7.71
C SER A 559 0.96 10.85 -6.38
N TYR A 560 0.59 11.50 -5.28
CA TYR A 560 0.70 10.98 -3.92
C TYR A 560 -0.69 10.97 -3.24
N PRO A 561 -1.35 9.80 -3.11
CA PRO A 561 -2.70 9.70 -2.55
C PRO A 561 -2.73 9.47 -1.02
N GLY A 562 -1.80 10.07 -0.26
CA GLY A 562 -1.79 9.98 1.21
C GLY A 562 -2.93 10.82 1.81
N GLY A 563 -4.03 10.17 2.16
CA GLY A 563 -5.27 10.85 2.57
C GLY A 563 -6.09 11.39 1.38
N ALA A 564 -6.18 10.61 0.29
CA ALA A 564 -6.87 10.91 -0.97
C ALA A 564 -6.09 11.82 -1.95
N GLY A 565 -6.69 12.21 -3.07
CA GLY A 565 -6.09 13.03 -4.13
C GLY A 565 -5.72 12.31 -5.44
N ASP A 566 -5.93 11.00 -5.56
CA ASP A 566 -5.84 10.29 -6.85
C ASP A 566 -6.90 9.18 -7.04
N PRO A 567 -7.81 9.29 -8.02
CA PRO A 567 -8.88 8.33 -8.26
C PRO A 567 -8.43 6.97 -8.81
N MET A 568 -7.16 6.80 -9.18
CA MET A 568 -6.60 5.49 -9.54
C MET A 568 -6.15 4.69 -8.31
N ALA A 569 -5.93 5.35 -7.16
CA ALA A 569 -5.62 4.68 -5.91
C ALA A 569 -6.87 4.05 -5.25
N TYR A 570 -8.06 4.61 -5.51
CA TYR A 570 -9.29 4.09 -4.89
C TYR A 570 -9.75 2.77 -5.53
N ALA A 571 -10.02 1.80 -4.66
CA ALA A 571 -10.59 0.52 -5.02
C ALA A 571 -12.03 0.68 -5.54
N PRO A 572 -12.40 -0.04 -6.61
CA PRO A 572 -13.76 0.01 -7.17
C PRO A 572 -14.82 -0.61 -6.24
N THR A 573 -14.41 -1.30 -5.18
CA THR A 573 -15.28 -1.81 -4.12
C THR A 573 -15.74 -0.71 -3.15
N GLY A 574 -15.08 0.45 -3.19
CA GLY A 574 -15.31 1.60 -2.32
C GLY A 574 -14.68 1.40 -0.94
N HIS A 575 -15.04 2.32 -0.04
CA HIS A 575 -14.51 2.42 1.31
C HIS A 575 -15.52 1.90 2.34
N LEU A 576 -15.09 1.79 3.59
CA LEU A 576 -15.91 1.31 4.70
C LEU A 576 -17.17 2.17 4.88
N TRP A 577 -17.07 3.50 4.72
CA TRP A 577 -18.24 4.39 4.76
C TRP A 577 -19.20 4.16 3.60
N ASP A 578 -18.72 3.73 2.43
CA ASP A 578 -19.58 3.41 1.29
C ASP A 578 -20.45 2.19 1.61
N GLN A 579 -19.87 1.19 2.28
CA GLN A 579 -20.65 0.04 2.74
C GLN A 579 -21.64 0.42 3.83
N ALA A 580 -21.23 1.26 4.79
CA ALA A 580 -22.12 1.77 5.82
C ALA A 580 -23.33 2.51 5.21
N ALA A 581 -23.08 3.48 4.32
CA ALA A 581 -24.13 4.22 3.64
C ALA A 581 -25.06 3.32 2.81
N LYS A 582 -24.51 2.35 2.06
CA LYS A 582 -25.30 1.35 1.30
C LYS A 582 -26.24 0.53 2.20
N ASN A 583 -25.88 0.32 3.46
CA ASN A 583 -26.65 -0.46 4.43
C ASN A 583 -27.44 0.41 5.44
N ASN A 584 -27.58 1.72 5.17
CA ASN A 584 -28.29 2.68 6.04
C ASN A 584 -27.68 2.79 7.46
N ILE A 585 -26.38 2.62 7.57
CA ILE A 585 -25.61 2.85 8.80
C ILE A 585 -25.11 4.30 8.77
N SER A 586 -25.37 5.06 9.83
CA SER A 586 -24.94 6.46 9.94
C SER A 586 -23.42 6.56 10.12
N VAL A 587 -22.81 7.50 9.41
CA VAL A 587 -21.37 7.76 9.43
C VAL A 587 -21.11 9.24 9.66
N GLU A 588 -20.11 9.56 10.48
CA GLU A 588 -19.49 10.89 10.50
C GLU A 588 -17.97 10.76 10.42
N ASN A 589 -17.37 11.57 9.55
CA ASN A 589 -15.93 11.57 9.31
C ASN A 589 -15.27 12.83 9.88
N PHE A 590 -14.18 12.64 10.60
CA PHE A 590 -13.33 13.66 11.19
C PHE A 590 -11.92 13.56 10.57
N GLY A 591 -11.76 14.18 9.40
CA GLY A 591 -10.45 14.41 8.78
C GLY A 591 -9.93 13.30 7.87
N GLU A 592 -10.36 12.04 8.01
CA GLU A 592 -9.89 10.93 7.15
C GLU A 592 -10.18 11.21 5.68
N ASP A 593 -9.18 11.00 4.81
CA ASP A 593 -9.22 11.24 3.36
C ASP A 593 -9.69 12.65 2.93
N THR A 594 -9.50 13.64 3.81
CA THR A 594 -9.69 15.06 3.46
C THR A 594 -8.42 15.61 2.81
N THR A 595 -8.58 16.35 1.72
CA THR A 595 -7.48 16.73 0.81
C THR A 595 -6.94 18.14 1.02
N GLY A 596 -7.40 18.85 2.06
CA GLY A 596 -7.07 20.25 2.28
C GLY A 596 -8.14 21.02 3.05
N PHE A 597 -7.98 22.34 3.13
CA PHE A 597 -9.00 23.25 3.64
C PHE A 597 -9.08 24.56 2.85
N THR A 598 -10.28 25.13 2.83
CA THR A 598 -10.58 26.47 2.29
C THR A 598 -10.96 27.40 3.43
N GLY A 599 -10.81 28.72 3.25
CA GLY A 599 -11.16 29.70 4.30
C GLY A 599 -10.26 30.94 4.29
N SER A 600 -10.54 31.89 5.18
CA SER A 600 -9.71 33.10 5.36
C SER A 600 -8.51 32.81 6.27
N ALA A 601 -7.29 32.84 5.72
CA ALA A 601 -6.04 32.59 6.45
C ALA A 601 -6.03 31.32 7.34
N PRO A 602 -6.39 30.13 6.82
CA PRO A 602 -6.58 28.92 7.62
C PRO A 602 -5.26 28.27 8.10
N PHE A 603 -4.16 29.02 8.14
CA PHE A 603 -2.84 28.50 8.49
C PHE A 603 -2.25 29.29 9.66
N GLY A 604 -1.54 28.59 10.53
CA GLY A 604 -0.90 29.14 11.72
C GLY A 604 0.32 28.31 12.11
N THR A 605 1.19 28.87 12.94
CA THR A 605 2.29 28.09 13.54
C THR A 605 1.74 27.20 14.66
N TRP A 606 2.51 26.19 15.10
CA TRP A 606 2.19 25.42 16.31
C TRP A 606 1.80 26.30 17.49
N THR A 607 2.52 27.41 17.69
CA THR A 607 2.26 28.33 18.80
C THR A 607 0.92 29.04 18.68
N ASP A 608 0.43 29.30 17.46
CA ASP A 608 -0.87 29.94 17.23
C ASP A 608 -1.99 28.96 17.55
N TRP A 609 -1.93 27.75 16.98
CA TRP A 609 -2.90 26.69 17.24
C TRP A 609 -2.90 26.18 18.68
N TYR A 610 -1.73 26.13 19.32
CA TYR A 610 -1.63 25.76 20.73
C TYR A 610 -2.31 26.78 21.65
N LYS A 611 -2.21 28.09 21.35
CA LYS A 611 -2.99 29.11 22.07
C LYS A 611 -4.49 28.95 21.84
N ASP A 612 -4.90 28.62 20.63
CA ASP A 612 -6.31 28.35 20.33
C ASP A 612 -6.84 27.15 21.11
N TYR A 613 -6.07 26.06 21.20
CA TYR A 613 -6.39 24.95 22.08
C TYR A 613 -6.56 25.42 23.53
N GLN A 614 -5.64 26.24 24.06
CA GLN A 614 -5.76 26.79 25.42
C GLN A 614 -7.04 27.61 25.61
N ILE A 615 -7.48 28.33 24.57
CA ILE A 615 -8.74 29.09 24.59
C ILE A 615 -9.94 28.14 24.56
N LEU A 616 -9.98 27.19 23.63
CA LEU A 616 -11.07 26.22 23.47
C LEU A 616 -11.27 25.34 24.70
N SER A 617 -10.17 24.93 25.34
CA SER A 617 -10.20 24.14 26.57
C SER A 617 -10.50 24.97 27.83
N GLY A 618 -10.61 26.30 27.71
CA GLY A 618 -10.88 27.22 28.82
C GLY A 618 -9.67 27.49 29.73
N GLN A 619 -8.46 27.09 29.34
CA GLN A 619 -7.22 27.39 30.08
C GLN A 619 -6.82 28.87 29.95
N LYS A 620 -7.28 29.55 28.91
CA LYS A 620 -6.97 30.95 28.63
C LYS A 620 -8.17 31.68 28.03
N GLU A 621 -8.30 32.96 28.34
CA GLU A 621 -9.26 33.83 27.65
C GLU A 621 -8.65 34.44 26.39
N GLY A 622 -9.44 34.59 25.33
CA GLY A 622 -9.01 35.21 24.09
C GLY A 622 -9.90 34.86 22.91
N GLU A 623 -9.54 35.39 21.74
CA GLU A 623 -10.13 35.01 20.45
C GLU A 623 -9.23 34.00 19.73
N LEU A 624 -9.86 33.08 19.01
CA LEU A 624 -9.16 32.12 18.16
C LEU A 624 -8.48 32.85 17.00
N HIS A 625 -7.23 32.50 16.69
CA HIS A 625 -6.56 33.07 15.52
C HIS A 625 -7.32 32.75 14.22
N VAL A 626 -7.96 31.57 14.15
CA VAL A 626 -8.95 31.23 13.12
C VAL A 626 -10.23 30.72 13.81
N PRO A 627 -11.33 31.50 13.77
CA PRO A 627 -12.61 31.05 14.32
C PRO A 627 -13.09 29.73 13.70
N ILE A 628 -13.69 28.86 14.52
CA ILE A 628 -14.31 27.62 14.06
C ILE A 628 -15.38 27.95 13.00
N GLY A 629 -15.31 27.26 11.85
CA GLY A 629 -16.21 27.49 10.71
C GLY A 629 -15.72 28.54 9.71
N ASN A 630 -14.65 29.30 10.02
CA ASN A 630 -13.98 30.16 9.03
C ASN A 630 -13.03 29.39 8.11
N TYR A 631 -12.86 28.10 8.37
CA TYR A 631 -12.28 27.13 7.44
C TYR A 631 -13.22 25.94 7.24
N SER A 632 -13.01 25.20 6.17
CA SER A 632 -13.72 23.95 5.89
C SER A 632 -12.82 22.97 5.16
N ALA A 633 -12.78 21.73 5.66
CA ALA A 633 -12.10 20.62 5.01
C ALA A 633 -12.65 20.38 3.59
N THR A 634 -11.76 20.06 2.66
CA THR A 634 -12.07 19.67 1.29
C THR A 634 -11.89 18.17 1.10
N TYR A 635 -12.51 17.64 0.06
CA TYR A 635 -12.53 16.22 -0.28
C TYR A 635 -12.73 16.11 -1.79
N ASP A 636 -12.16 15.08 -2.38
CA ASP A 636 -12.32 14.74 -3.80
C ASP A 636 -13.18 13.48 -4.01
N ILE A 637 -13.29 12.62 -3.00
CA ILE A 637 -14.18 11.45 -2.96
C ILE A 637 -15.64 11.93 -2.79
N PRO A 638 -16.53 11.70 -3.78
CA PRO A 638 -17.90 12.23 -3.75
C PRO A 638 -18.74 11.77 -2.54
N SER A 639 -18.62 10.51 -2.14
CA SER A 639 -19.35 9.94 -0.99
C SER A 639 -18.91 10.47 0.37
N LEU A 640 -17.68 10.99 0.47
CA LEU A 640 -17.09 11.45 1.72
C LEU A 640 -17.67 12.82 2.14
N GLY A 641 -17.95 13.68 1.16
CA GLY A 641 -18.40 15.04 1.41
C GLY A 641 -19.63 15.20 2.31
N PRO A 642 -20.71 14.43 2.10
CA PRO A 642 -21.90 14.49 2.94
C PRO A 642 -21.72 14.03 4.38
N ILE A 643 -20.68 13.23 4.66
CA ILE A 643 -20.44 12.64 6.00
C ILE A 643 -19.29 13.33 6.75
N THR A 644 -18.46 14.14 6.08
CA THR A 644 -17.36 14.86 6.72
C THR A 644 -17.86 16.03 7.57
N TYR A 645 -17.47 16.04 8.85
CA TYR A 645 -17.64 17.20 9.72
C TYR A 645 -16.62 18.28 9.33
N LYS A 646 -17.04 19.16 8.42
CA LYS A 646 -16.18 20.16 7.76
C LYS A 646 -15.35 21.07 8.66
N PRO A 647 -15.79 21.42 9.90
CA PRO A 647 -14.95 22.18 10.83
C PRO A 647 -13.79 21.39 11.44
N PHE A 648 -13.73 20.07 11.31
CA PHE A 648 -12.56 19.30 11.71
C PHE A 648 -11.41 19.55 10.72
N PRO A 649 -10.19 19.88 11.20
CA PRO A 649 -9.08 20.22 10.32
C PRO A 649 -8.52 19.00 9.58
N THR A 650 -8.02 19.23 8.36
CA THR A 650 -7.27 18.25 7.55
C THR A 650 -5.88 17.98 8.15
N PHE A 651 -5.07 17.18 7.45
CA PHE A 651 -3.66 16.99 7.76
C PHE A 651 -2.88 18.30 7.80
N ASP A 652 -2.37 18.64 8.98
CA ASP A 652 -1.37 19.69 9.21
C ASP A 652 -0.79 19.49 10.62
N THR A 653 0.48 19.14 10.70
CA THR A 653 1.18 18.87 11.97
C THR A 653 1.55 20.15 12.74
N ASN A 654 1.20 21.34 12.24
CA ASN A 654 1.18 22.56 13.07
C ASN A 654 -0.07 22.67 13.94
N ILE A 655 -1.14 21.92 13.65
CA ILE A 655 -2.36 21.95 14.44
C ILE A 655 -2.23 20.86 15.49
N PRO A 656 -2.17 21.17 16.80
CA PRO A 656 -2.09 20.16 17.84
C PRO A 656 -3.29 19.20 17.78
N ASP A 657 -3.08 17.91 18.00
CA ASP A 657 -4.15 16.95 18.21
C ASP A 657 -5.00 17.29 19.45
N GLN A 658 -4.48 18.07 20.40
CA GLN A 658 -5.29 18.71 21.45
C GLN A 658 -6.35 19.68 20.92
N TYR A 659 -6.04 20.44 19.87
CA TYR A 659 -7.02 21.29 19.20
C TYR A 659 -8.08 20.43 18.50
N ARG A 660 -7.64 19.39 17.77
CA ARG A 660 -8.55 18.42 17.13
C ARG A 660 -9.50 17.76 18.12
N PHE A 661 -8.99 17.39 19.30
CA PHE A 661 -9.79 16.86 20.39
C PHE A 661 -10.90 17.84 20.83
N GLU A 662 -10.61 19.13 21.01
CA GLU A 662 -11.65 20.09 21.42
C GLU A 662 -12.74 20.26 20.35
N ILE A 663 -12.39 20.19 19.06
CA ILE A 663 -13.38 20.20 17.97
C ILE A 663 -14.25 18.93 17.99
N PHE A 664 -13.62 17.76 18.10
CA PHE A 664 -14.34 16.49 18.22
C PHE A 664 -15.25 16.47 19.46
N LYS A 665 -14.75 16.93 20.61
CA LYS A 665 -15.49 16.96 21.87
C LYS A 665 -16.76 17.79 21.76
N GLN A 666 -16.69 19.00 21.19
CA GLN A 666 -17.87 19.84 20.99
C GLN A 666 -18.93 19.11 20.15
N ARG A 667 -18.51 18.50 19.04
CA ARG A 667 -19.41 17.75 18.16
C ARG A 667 -19.99 16.49 18.82
N PHE A 668 -19.16 15.76 19.57
CA PHE A 668 -19.59 14.57 20.31
C PHE A 668 -20.61 14.93 21.40
N GLU A 669 -20.39 16.01 22.15
CA GLU A 669 -21.32 16.49 23.18
C GLU A 669 -22.68 16.92 22.58
N GLU A 670 -22.68 17.50 21.38
CA GLU A 670 -23.91 17.75 20.62
C GLU A 670 -24.66 16.44 20.33
N HIS A 671 -23.95 15.41 19.86
CA HIS A 671 -24.55 14.09 19.61
C HIS A 671 -25.08 13.40 20.87
N VAL A 672 -24.40 13.58 22.00
CA VAL A 672 -24.90 13.12 23.31
C VAL A 672 -26.18 13.84 23.70
N LYS A 673 -26.23 15.16 23.52
CA LYS A 673 -27.42 15.98 23.81
C LYS A 673 -28.61 15.60 22.91
N ASN A 674 -28.36 15.40 21.63
CA ASN A 674 -29.37 15.13 20.61
C ASN A 674 -29.79 13.64 20.55
N LYS A 675 -29.00 12.75 21.14
CA LYS A 675 -29.20 11.29 21.15
C LYS A 675 -29.12 10.66 19.75
N ASP A 676 -28.21 11.16 18.93
CA ASP A 676 -28.09 10.81 17.50
C ASP A 676 -26.64 10.49 17.08
N LEU A 677 -25.81 9.98 18.01
CA LEU A 677 -24.43 9.61 17.71
C LEU A 677 -24.37 8.63 16.50
N PRO A 678 -23.51 8.89 15.50
CA PRO A 678 -23.35 7.99 14.35
C PRO A 678 -22.87 6.59 14.74
N ALA A 679 -23.24 5.59 13.96
CA ALA A 679 -22.86 4.20 14.19
C ALA A 679 -21.40 3.93 13.80
N LEU A 680 -20.88 4.61 12.79
CA LEU A 680 -19.46 4.63 12.42
C LEU A 680 -18.91 6.06 12.52
N ASN A 681 -17.81 6.22 13.24
CA ASN A 681 -17.11 7.50 13.39
C ASN A 681 -15.64 7.28 13.02
N THR A 682 -15.14 7.95 12.00
CA THR A 682 -13.72 7.87 11.58
C THR A 682 -13.00 9.13 12.01
N LEU A 683 -11.83 9.00 12.64
CA LEU A 683 -11.04 10.13 13.14
C LEU A 683 -9.58 9.95 12.73
N TRP A 684 -8.97 10.97 12.13
CA TRP A 684 -7.53 11.03 11.90
C TRP A 684 -6.89 11.97 12.93
N VAL A 685 -5.86 11.50 13.64
CA VAL A 685 -5.04 12.27 14.61
C VAL A 685 -3.57 11.99 14.35
N MET A 686 -2.80 13.01 13.93
CA MET A 686 -1.66 12.81 13.03
C MET A 686 -0.34 13.43 13.50
N ASP A 687 -0.30 14.06 14.68
CA ASP A 687 0.92 14.76 15.11
C ASP A 687 2.07 13.81 15.44
N ASP A 688 1.79 12.53 15.65
CA ASP A 688 2.85 11.53 15.72
C ASP A 688 3.57 11.31 14.38
N HIS A 689 3.21 11.96 13.26
CA HIS A 689 4.10 12.03 12.09
C HIS A 689 5.43 12.77 12.40
N THR A 690 5.35 13.82 13.23
CA THR A 690 6.43 14.72 13.65
C THR A 690 7.00 15.64 12.57
N ALA A 691 7.82 16.61 13.00
CA ALA A 691 8.53 17.54 12.11
C ALA A 691 10.07 17.41 12.20
N GLY A 692 10.57 16.24 12.62
CA GLY A 692 11.99 16.03 12.91
C GLY A 692 12.53 17.09 13.88
N ASN A 693 13.67 17.70 13.54
CA ASN A 693 14.33 18.72 14.35
C ASN A 693 14.25 20.14 13.75
N ALA A 694 13.15 20.48 13.05
CA ALA A 694 12.98 21.79 12.43
C ALA A 694 12.71 22.89 13.47
N THR A 695 13.49 23.98 13.44
CA THR A 695 13.39 25.10 14.38
C THR A 695 12.00 25.72 14.38
N GLY A 696 11.45 25.94 15.58
CA GLY A 696 10.11 26.52 15.77
C GLY A 696 8.96 25.54 15.52
N SER A 697 9.23 24.29 15.15
CA SER A 697 8.28 23.18 15.30
C SER A 697 8.46 22.55 16.68
N PRO A 698 7.42 21.96 17.28
CA PRO A 698 7.56 21.15 18.50
C PRO A 698 8.57 20.01 18.32
N THR A 699 9.21 19.59 19.42
CA THR A 699 10.10 18.42 19.41
C THR A 699 9.32 17.15 19.10
N PRO A 700 9.94 16.09 18.54
CA PRO A 700 9.24 14.84 18.29
C PRO A 700 8.57 14.24 19.53
N GLN A 701 9.20 14.37 20.71
CA GLN A 701 8.63 13.93 21.97
C GLN A 701 7.35 14.73 22.31
N ALA A 702 7.38 16.06 22.14
CA ALA A 702 6.21 16.90 22.41
C ALA A 702 5.03 16.57 21.50
N MET A 703 5.28 16.32 20.21
CA MET A 703 4.23 15.95 19.25
C MET A 703 3.62 14.57 19.55
N VAL A 704 4.46 13.58 19.86
CA VAL A 704 3.97 12.24 20.25
C VAL A 704 3.22 12.28 21.60
N ALA A 705 3.64 13.13 22.54
CA ALA A 705 2.92 13.34 23.79
C ALA A 705 1.60 14.10 23.60
N ASP A 706 1.53 15.02 22.63
CA ASP A 706 0.30 15.74 22.25
C ASP A 706 -0.75 14.76 21.72
N ASN A 707 -0.33 13.91 20.77
CA ASN A 707 -1.15 12.84 20.22
C ASN A 707 -1.57 11.81 21.31
N ASP A 708 -0.65 11.36 22.18
CA ASP A 708 -0.97 10.45 23.29
C ASP A 708 -2.05 11.01 24.23
N LEU A 709 -1.91 12.28 24.61
CA LEU A 709 -2.89 12.94 25.47
C LEU A 709 -4.25 13.08 24.76
N ALA A 710 -4.26 13.37 23.45
CA ALA A 710 -5.49 13.49 22.68
C ALA A 710 -6.24 12.15 22.63
N ILE A 711 -5.53 11.06 22.34
CA ILE A 711 -6.07 9.69 22.41
C ILE A 711 -6.63 9.40 23.81
N GLY A 712 -5.87 9.69 24.86
CA GLY A 712 -6.31 9.52 26.24
C GLY A 712 -7.64 10.23 26.53
N LYS A 713 -7.72 11.50 26.14
CA LYS A 713 -8.92 12.35 26.32
C LYS A 713 -10.11 11.89 25.48
N ILE A 714 -9.90 11.42 24.25
CA ILE A 714 -10.97 10.86 23.39
C ILE A 714 -11.57 9.62 24.07
N VAL A 715 -10.73 8.69 24.52
CA VAL A 715 -11.18 7.47 25.19
C VAL A 715 -11.89 7.80 26.50
N ASP A 716 -11.35 8.73 27.29
CA ASP A 716 -11.96 9.22 28.53
C ASP A 716 -13.36 9.79 28.27
N LEU A 717 -13.49 10.73 27.33
CA LEU A 717 -14.75 11.39 26.95
C LEU A 717 -15.82 10.36 26.55
N ILE A 718 -15.47 9.42 25.67
CA ILE A 718 -16.40 8.38 25.20
C ILE A 718 -16.79 7.46 26.36
N SER A 719 -15.83 7.06 27.20
CA SER A 719 -16.06 6.10 28.29
C SER A 719 -16.90 6.66 29.45
N HIS A 720 -16.89 7.97 29.64
CA HIS A 720 -17.76 8.68 30.59
C HIS A 720 -19.13 9.05 30.00
N SER A 721 -19.35 8.80 28.71
CA SER A 721 -20.61 9.13 28.04
C SER A 721 -21.71 8.07 28.24
N PRO A 722 -22.99 8.42 28.00
CA PRO A 722 -24.09 7.45 27.99
C PRO A 722 -23.96 6.33 26.93
N TYR A 723 -23.09 6.52 25.93
CA TYR A 723 -22.85 5.58 24.82
C TYR A 723 -21.74 4.57 25.12
N TRP A 724 -20.99 4.71 26.22
CA TRP A 724 -19.88 3.79 26.53
C TRP A 724 -20.32 2.32 26.52
N LYS A 725 -21.51 2.06 27.07
CA LYS A 725 -22.09 0.72 27.20
C LYS A 725 -22.31 -0.02 25.87
N ASP A 726 -22.40 0.70 24.76
CA ASP A 726 -22.61 0.17 23.41
C ASP A 726 -21.61 0.73 22.39
N SER A 727 -20.40 1.09 22.85
CA SER A 727 -19.31 1.57 21.99
C SER A 727 -18.09 0.65 21.96
N VAL A 728 -17.33 0.73 20.87
CA VAL A 728 -15.97 0.21 20.74
C VAL A 728 -15.10 1.24 20.03
N ILE A 729 -13.84 1.32 20.44
CA ILE A 729 -12.83 2.16 19.82
C ILE A 729 -11.73 1.23 19.27
N PHE A 730 -11.43 1.35 17.98
CA PHE A 730 -10.28 0.75 17.32
C PHE A 730 -9.27 1.87 17.04
N ILE A 731 -8.01 1.65 17.40
CA ILE A 731 -6.90 2.57 17.13
C ILE A 731 -5.84 1.81 16.34
N THR A 732 -5.46 2.37 15.19
CA THR A 732 -4.42 1.84 14.30
C THR A 732 -3.57 2.99 13.76
N GLN A 733 -2.38 2.66 13.30
CA GLN A 733 -1.64 3.45 12.34
C GLN A 733 -2.15 3.16 10.92
N ASP A 734 -2.11 4.14 10.03
CA ASP A 734 -2.29 3.95 8.58
C ASP A 734 -1.13 3.10 8.01
N ASP A 735 0.10 3.43 8.42
CA ASP A 735 1.33 2.71 8.17
C ASP A 735 2.35 2.91 9.31
N SER A 736 3.47 2.21 9.26
CA SER A 736 4.51 2.24 10.29
C SER A 736 5.83 2.88 9.85
N GLN A 737 5.93 3.42 8.62
CA GLN A 737 7.06 4.02 7.88
C GLN A 737 8.30 4.42 8.69
N ASN A 738 8.09 5.00 9.87
CA ASN A 738 9.13 5.46 10.77
C ASN A 738 9.65 4.37 11.73
N GLY A 739 10.97 4.18 11.72
CA GLY A 739 11.68 3.39 12.72
C GLY A 739 11.93 1.92 12.35
N LEU A 740 12.44 1.18 13.33
CA LEU A 740 12.69 -0.26 13.23
C LEU A 740 11.80 -1.00 14.24
N ASP A 741 11.54 -2.26 13.93
CA ASP A 741 10.90 -3.21 14.84
C ASP A 741 11.68 -4.54 14.81
N HIS A 742 11.75 -5.24 15.93
CA HIS A 742 12.53 -6.48 15.99
C HIS A 742 11.86 -7.67 15.30
N VAL A 743 10.53 -7.65 15.11
CA VAL A 743 9.77 -8.69 14.42
C VAL A 743 9.64 -8.38 12.93
N ASP A 744 9.05 -7.24 12.59
CA ASP A 744 8.86 -6.75 11.22
C ASP A 744 8.50 -5.27 11.27
N GLY A 745 9.04 -4.48 10.33
CA GLY A 745 8.85 -3.04 10.32
C GLY A 745 7.40 -2.58 10.16
N HIS A 746 6.47 -3.44 9.73
CA HIS A 746 5.03 -3.17 9.66
C HIS A 746 4.31 -3.30 11.00
N ARG A 747 4.97 -3.85 12.03
CA ARG A 747 4.33 -4.08 13.32
C ARG A 747 4.09 -2.74 14.02
N GLN A 748 2.87 -2.54 14.51
CA GLN A 748 2.39 -1.25 14.99
C GLN A 748 1.79 -1.33 16.40
N PRO A 749 1.79 -0.22 17.17
CA PRO A 749 0.94 -0.11 18.33
C PRO A 749 -0.54 -0.04 17.89
N ALA A 750 -1.38 -0.91 18.46
CA ALA A 750 -2.79 -1.00 18.14
C ALA A 750 -3.63 -1.23 19.40
N HIS A 751 -4.88 -0.75 19.41
CA HIS A 751 -5.77 -0.89 20.55
C HIS A 751 -7.22 -1.21 20.16
N VAL A 752 -7.86 -2.08 20.94
CA VAL A 752 -9.32 -2.28 20.93
C VAL A 752 -9.86 -2.02 22.34
N ILE A 753 -10.72 -1.02 22.47
CA ILE A 753 -11.15 -0.46 23.75
C ILE A 753 -12.67 -0.46 23.83
N SER A 754 -13.24 -1.15 24.82
CA SER A 754 -14.69 -1.30 25.02
C SER A 754 -15.00 -1.86 26.41
N PRO A 755 -16.22 -1.72 26.96
CA PRO A 755 -16.68 -2.58 28.05
C PRO A 755 -16.65 -4.06 27.67
N TRP A 756 -16.78 -4.36 26.38
CA TRP A 756 -17.00 -5.69 25.85
C TRP A 756 -15.73 -6.42 25.43
N VAL A 757 -14.55 -5.88 25.71
CA VAL A 757 -13.27 -6.57 25.46
C VAL A 757 -12.65 -7.10 26.76
N LYS A 758 -11.86 -8.15 26.63
CA LYS A 758 -11.11 -8.73 27.74
C LYS A 758 -10.07 -7.72 28.26
N LYS A 759 -10.00 -7.51 29.57
CA LYS A 759 -9.05 -6.56 30.19
C LYS A 759 -7.80 -7.27 30.72
N GLY A 760 -6.65 -6.58 30.66
CA GLY A 760 -5.38 -7.02 31.26
C GLY A 760 -4.71 -8.25 30.60
N ILE A 761 -5.22 -8.74 29.47
CA ILE A 761 -4.62 -9.86 28.74
C ILE A 761 -3.45 -9.41 27.84
N THR A 762 -2.63 -10.36 27.41
CA THR A 762 -1.73 -10.17 26.27
C THR A 762 -2.21 -11.08 25.16
N ASP A 763 -2.41 -10.49 23.99
CA ASP A 763 -2.84 -11.16 22.78
C ASP A 763 -1.70 -11.13 21.77
N SER A 764 -1.22 -12.33 21.44
CA SER A 764 -0.13 -12.54 20.48
C SER A 764 -0.61 -13.17 19.18
N HIS A 765 -1.92 -13.15 18.94
CA HIS A 765 -2.48 -13.55 17.66
C HIS A 765 -2.06 -12.54 16.59
N TYR A 766 -1.67 -13.06 15.45
CA TYR A 766 -1.43 -12.29 14.24
C TYR A 766 -2.70 -11.54 13.81
N TRP A 767 -2.62 -10.22 13.82
CA TRP A 767 -3.66 -9.35 13.29
C TRP A 767 -3.10 -8.38 12.27
N THR A 768 -3.95 -7.94 11.35
CA THR A 768 -3.67 -6.82 10.47
C THR A 768 -4.82 -5.81 10.54
N VAL A 769 -4.62 -4.64 9.92
CA VAL A 769 -5.69 -3.66 9.69
C VAL A 769 -6.89 -4.27 8.96
N ILE A 770 -6.68 -5.30 8.13
CA ILE A 770 -7.76 -6.02 7.43
C ILE A 770 -8.67 -6.74 8.44
N ASN A 771 -8.11 -7.31 9.52
CA ASN A 771 -8.91 -7.92 10.59
C ASN A 771 -9.69 -6.89 11.41
N MET A 772 -9.15 -5.67 11.56
CA MET A 772 -9.90 -4.57 12.19
C MET A 772 -11.08 -4.16 11.32
N VAL A 773 -10.86 -3.91 10.02
CA VAL A 773 -11.92 -3.61 9.05
C VAL A 773 -12.99 -4.71 9.09
N ARG A 774 -12.58 -5.98 9.03
CA ARG A 774 -13.48 -7.12 9.15
C ARG A 774 -14.28 -7.13 10.46
N SER A 775 -13.65 -6.74 11.56
CA SER A 775 -14.32 -6.66 12.86
C SER A 775 -15.37 -5.54 12.91
N ILE A 776 -15.08 -4.40 12.29
CA ILE A 776 -16.03 -3.28 12.17
C ILE A 776 -17.23 -3.70 11.33
N GLU A 777 -16.99 -4.34 10.18
CA GLU A 777 -18.04 -4.91 9.33
C GLU A 777 -18.93 -5.87 10.11
N GLN A 778 -18.32 -6.79 10.86
CA GLN A 778 -19.01 -7.81 11.64
C GLN A 778 -19.91 -7.19 12.72
N ILE A 779 -19.41 -6.15 13.43
CA ILE A 779 -20.15 -5.44 14.48
C ILE A 779 -21.33 -4.66 13.89
N LEU A 780 -21.11 -3.94 12.79
CA LEU A 780 -22.11 -3.07 12.16
C LEU A 780 -23.03 -3.82 11.18
N GLY A 781 -22.78 -5.11 10.94
CA GLY A 781 -23.55 -5.93 10.01
C GLY A 781 -23.32 -5.58 8.54
N LEU A 782 -22.13 -5.07 8.20
CA LEU A 782 -21.74 -4.73 6.84
C LEU A 782 -21.16 -5.97 6.13
N PRO A 783 -21.50 -6.21 4.86
CA PRO A 783 -20.83 -7.23 4.06
C PRO A 783 -19.38 -6.81 3.77
N ALA A 784 -18.50 -7.81 3.58
CA ALA A 784 -17.13 -7.62 3.11
C ALA A 784 -17.08 -6.78 1.81
N MET A 785 -16.14 -5.85 1.72
CA MET A 785 -15.95 -5.00 0.53
C MET A 785 -15.33 -5.78 -0.62
N ASN A 786 -14.32 -6.59 -0.33
CA ASN A 786 -13.49 -7.25 -1.33
C ASN A 786 -13.14 -8.69 -0.89
N GLN A 787 -12.09 -9.29 -1.46
CA GLN A 787 -11.70 -10.65 -1.10
C GLN A 787 -10.83 -10.77 0.15
N ASN A 788 -10.07 -9.73 0.50
CA ASN A 788 -9.13 -9.76 1.62
C ASN A 788 -9.90 -9.75 2.94
N ASP A 789 -10.84 -8.82 3.10
CA ASP A 789 -11.74 -8.75 4.27
C ASP A 789 -12.73 -9.91 4.30
N ALA A 790 -13.18 -10.42 3.15
CA ALA A 790 -13.98 -11.65 3.10
C ALA A 790 -13.23 -12.90 3.60
N ALA A 791 -11.90 -12.95 3.41
CA ALA A 791 -11.02 -14.03 3.87
C ALA A 791 -10.47 -13.80 5.28
N ALA A 792 -10.54 -12.57 5.78
CA ALA A 792 -10.09 -12.21 7.12
C ALA A 792 -11.03 -12.79 8.19
N GLU A 793 -10.44 -13.22 9.29
CA GLU A 793 -11.20 -13.54 10.50
C GLU A 793 -11.40 -12.27 11.34
N PRO A 794 -12.58 -12.06 11.95
CA PRO A 794 -12.78 -10.97 12.89
C PRO A 794 -11.96 -11.24 14.16
N MET A 795 -11.56 -10.18 14.86
CA MET A 795 -10.79 -10.21 16.13
C MET A 795 -11.66 -10.66 17.32
N SER A 796 -12.47 -11.70 17.11
CA SER A 796 -13.55 -12.13 17.99
C SER A 796 -13.07 -12.61 19.36
N GLU A 797 -11.84 -13.11 19.45
CA GLU A 797 -11.27 -13.57 20.71
C GLU A 797 -10.92 -12.43 21.67
N LEU A 798 -10.83 -11.19 21.20
CA LEU A 798 -10.66 -10.02 22.08
C LEU A 798 -11.94 -9.72 22.87
N PHE A 799 -13.10 -10.16 22.36
CA PHE A 799 -14.41 -9.81 22.91
C PHE A 799 -14.89 -10.79 23.99
N THR A 800 -15.75 -10.29 24.88
CA THR A 800 -16.40 -11.02 25.95
C THR A 800 -17.87 -10.65 26.01
N ASN A 801 -18.72 -11.58 26.46
CA ASN A 801 -20.14 -11.32 26.71
C ASN A 801 -20.43 -10.84 28.14
N LYS A 802 -19.39 -10.57 28.93
CA LYS A 802 -19.48 -10.00 30.28
C LYS A 802 -18.86 -8.60 30.25
N PRO A 803 -19.65 -7.53 30.11
CA PRO A 803 -19.12 -6.20 29.97
C PRO A 803 -18.58 -5.69 31.30
N ASP A 804 -17.50 -4.90 31.24
CA ASP A 804 -17.02 -4.08 32.35
C ASP A 804 -17.14 -2.59 31.99
N PHE A 805 -18.21 -1.97 32.47
CA PHE A 805 -18.55 -0.57 32.22
C PHE A 805 -17.70 0.44 32.98
N THR A 806 -16.66 0.01 33.70
CA THR A 806 -15.72 0.93 34.35
C THR A 806 -15.14 1.87 33.29
N PRO A 807 -15.31 3.20 33.44
CA PRO A 807 -14.78 4.17 32.49
C PRO A 807 -13.25 4.22 32.56
N TYR A 808 -12.65 4.74 31.49
CA TYR A 808 -11.22 5.02 31.43
C TYR A 808 -10.98 6.45 31.90
N ASN A 809 -9.96 6.63 32.76
CA ASN A 809 -9.47 7.96 33.14
C ASN A 809 -8.16 8.23 32.42
N PHE A 810 -8.05 9.33 31.67
CA PHE A 810 -6.79 9.67 30.99
C PHE A 810 -5.66 10.03 31.98
N GLU A 811 -4.42 9.87 31.53
CA GLU A 811 -3.23 10.35 32.23
C GLU A 811 -2.79 11.70 31.65
N PRO A 812 -2.52 12.72 32.49
CA PRO A 812 -1.90 13.96 32.01
C PRO A 812 -0.55 13.69 31.31
N ASN A 813 -0.20 14.55 30.36
CA ASN A 813 1.12 14.53 29.74
C ASN A 813 2.20 14.77 30.82
N GLN A 814 3.29 13.99 30.77
CA GLN A 814 4.39 14.09 31.74
C GLN A 814 5.54 14.96 31.23
N ILE A 815 5.48 15.36 29.96
CA ILE A 815 6.41 16.31 29.33
C ILE A 815 5.62 17.47 28.69
N PRO A 816 6.20 18.68 28.57
CA PRO A 816 5.51 19.82 27.95
C PRO A 816 5.26 19.61 26.46
N LEU A 817 4.05 19.96 26.01
CA LEU A 817 3.59 19.84 24.61
C LEU A 817 4.07 21.00 23.71
N ASP A 818 4.56 22.08 24.31
CA ASP A 818 5.00 23.31 23.65
C ASP A 818 6.52 23.48 23.65
N THR A 819 7.27 22.40 23.90
CA THR A 819 8.73 22.41 23.76
C THR A 819 9.10 22.52 22.28
N LEU A 820 9.65 23.66 21.86
CA LEU A 820 9.98 23.91 20.45
C LEU A 820 11.46 23.67 20.14
N ASN A 821 11.74 22.98 19.03
CA ASN A 821 13.08 22.80 18.49
C ASN A 821 13.81 24.15 18.32
N GLY A 822 15.09 24.17 18.69
CA GLY A 822 15.95 25.36 18.66
C GLY A 822 15.96 26.20 19.95
N GLN A 823 15.11 25.87 20.93
CA GLN A 823 15.24 26.42 22.29
C GLN A 823 16.37 25.71 23.06
N PRO A 824 17.05 26.38 24.04
CA PRO A 824 18.24 25.86 24.71
C PRO A 824 18.10 24.45 25.35
N ASN A 825 16.88 24.03 25.70
CA ASN A 825 16.61 22.73 26.34
C ASN A 825 15.74 21.78 25.49
N ALA A 826 15.43 22.14 24.24
CA ALA A 826 14.50 21.36 23.41
C ALA A 826 15.07 19.97 23.03
N ASN A 827 16.39 19.88 22.88
CA ASN A 827 17.06 18.74 22.25
C ASN A 827 18.32 18.28 23.00
N THR A 828 18.47 18.62 24.28
CA THR A 828 19.71 18.37 25.06
C THR A 828 19.89 16.92 25.52
N ALA A 829 19.31 15.95 24.80
CA ALA A 829 19.27 14.51 25.08
C ALA A 829 18.38 14.15 26.29
N ALA A 830 17.43 13.22 26.10
CA ALA A 830 16.56 12.57 27.08
C ALA A 830 16.70 13.04 28.54
N LEU A 831 15.62 13.55 29.15
CA LEU A 831 15.53 13.93 30.59
C LEU A 831 15.93 12.83 31.60
N ALA A 832 16.44 11.68 31.15
CA ALA A 832 17.00 10.60 31.95
C ALA A 832 18.44 10.16 31.59
N ASN A 833 19.05 10.51 30.44
CA ASN A 833 20.21 9.74 29.96
C ASN A 833 21.58 10.42 29.79
N THR A 834 21.79 11.75 29.71
CA THR A 834 23.17 12.24 29.51
C THR A 834 23.41 13.70 29.96
N ASP A 835 24.07 13.88 31.09
CA ASP A 835 24.53 15.20 31.58
C ASP A 835 25.77 15.77 30.81
N GLN A 836 26.13 15.27 29.62
CA GLN A 836 27.25 15.82 28.85
C GLN A 836 26.97 15.96 27.35
N VAL A 837 26.74 17.20 26.90
CA VAL A 837 26.71 17.56 25.48
C VAL A 837 28.14 17.88 25.00
N THR A 838 28.74 16.99 24.19
CA THR A 838 30.08 17.21 23.63
C THR A 838 30.06 18.26 22.49
N PRO A 839 31.20 18.89 22.15
CA PRO A 839 31.29 19.78 20.97
C PRO A 839 30.85 19.10 19.67
N GLU A 840 31.17 17.81 19.50
CA GLU A 840 30.80 17.02 18.32
C GLU A 840 29.28 16.84 18.22
N SER A 841 28.61 16.52 19.34
CA SER A 841 27.15 16.39 19.37
C SER A 841 26.45 17.73 19.10
N LYS A 842 27.02 18.87 19.52
CA LYS A 842 26.48 20.20 19.17
C LYS A 842 26.58 20.47 17.68
N GLU A 843 27.72 20.17 17.07
CA GLU A 843 27.92 20.34 15.63
C GLU A 843 27.01 19.41 14.83
N LEU A 844 26.85 18.16 15.27
CA LEU A 844 25.94 17.23 14.62
C LEU A 844 24.47 17.68 14.74
N SER A 845 24.06 18.14 15.93
CA SER A 845 22.72 18.71 16.16
C SER A 845 22.45 19.88 15.21
N LYS A 846 23.41 20.81 15.08
CA LYS A 846 23.32 21.94 14.15
C LYS A 846 23.09 21.48 12.71
N LYS A 847 23.87 20.51 12.21
CA LYS A 847 23.72 19.98 10.84
C LYS A 847 22.34 19.36 10.60
N TRP A 848 21.84 18.57 11.55
CA TRP A 848 20.51 17.98 11.46
C TRP A 848 19.40 19.04 11.54
N THR A 849 19.54 20.06 12.40
CA THR A 849 18.61 21.20 12.44
C THR A 849 18.61 21.97 11.12
N GLU A 850 19.78 22.23 10.52
CA GLU A 850 19.89 22.88 9.21
C GLU A 850 19.21 22.05 8.12
N TRP A 851 19.38 20.72 8.14
CA TRP A 851 18.68 19.82 7.24
C TRP A 851 17.16 19.85 7.46
N SER A 852 16.68 19.74 8.71
CA SER A 852 15.24 19.78 9.00
C SER A 852 14.62 21.13 8.63
N ASN A 853 15.33 22.24 8.85
CA ASN A 853 14.88 23.58 8.45
C ASN A 853 14.72 23.72 6.92
N LYS A 854 15.60 23.09 6.13
CA LYS A 854 15.48 23.06 4.67
C LYS A 854 14.24 22.27 4.20
N ASN A 855 13.79 21.30 4.98
CA ASN A 855 12.63 20.46 4.67
C ASN A 855 11.34 20.87 5.43
N LYS A 856 11.37 21.96 6.20
CA LYS A 856 10.28 22.33 7.12
C LYS A 856 8.90 22.46 6.45
N ASN A 857 8.86 22.96 5.22
CA ASN A 857 7.61 23.12 4.47
C ASN A 857 6.98 21.77 4.06
N LEU A 858 7.76 20.69 4.02
CA LEU A 858 7.25 19.34 3.82
C LEU A 858 6.75 18.74 5.13
N PHE A 859 7.23 19.19 6.29
CA PHE A 859 6.78 18.65 7.56
C PHE A 859 5.46 19.26 8.03
N THR A 860 5.28 20.57 7.89
CA THR A 860 4.16 21.29 8.53
C THR A 860 3.56 22.36 7.63
N GLY A 861 2.29 22.71 7.87
CA GLY A 861 1.59 23.81 7.20
C GLY A 861 0.95 23.42 5.87
N LYS A 862 0.68 24.44 5.04
CA LYS A 862 -0.08 24.33 3.78
C LYS A 862 0.39 23.26 2.80
N HIS A 863 1.69 22.99 2.79
CA HIS A 863 2.32 22.08 1.84
C HIS A 863 2.93 20.87 2.55
N ALA A 864 2.46 20.59 3.77
CA ALA A 864 2.90 19.43 4.53
C ALA A 864 2.65 18.16 3.71
N SER A 865 3.72 17.42 3.47
CA SER A 865 3.77 16.12 2.83
C SER A 865 5.02 15.41 3.38
N PRO A 866 5.03 15.04 4.68
CA PRO A 866 6.25 14.61 5.33
C PRO A 866 6.81 13.32 4.73
N ASP A 867 5.95 12.50 4.14
CA ASP A 867 6.27 11.26 3.43
C ASP A 867 7.09 11.44 2.15
N GLU A 868 7.15 12.66 1.63
CA GLU A 868 8.05 13.02 0.52
C GLU A 868 9.50 13.20 0.97
N VAL A 869 9.73 13.28 2.28
CA VAL A 869 11.07 13.30 2.85
C VAL A 869 11.63 11.89 2.87
N ASN A 870 12.93 11.75 2.63
CA ASN A 870 13.59 10.46 2.73
C ASN A 870 13.40 9.89 4.15
N ALA A 871 12.67 8.78 4.27
CA ALA A 871 12.33 8.17 5.55
C ALA A 871 13.57 7.78 6.36
N ASN A 872 14.68 7.37 5.72
CA ASN A 872 15.93 7.11 6.45
C ASN A 872 16.43 8.40 7.12
N MET A 873 16.44 9.52 6.39
CA MET A 873 16.86 10.82 6.90
C MET A 873 15.95 11.32 8.02
N LEU A 874 14.62 11.20 7.85
CA LEU A 874 13.65 11.59 8.88
C LEU A 874 13.82 10.72 10.14
N ASN A 875 13.93 9.40 9.99
CA ASN A 875 14.16 8.47 11.10
C ASN A 875 15.41 8.80 11.91
N HIS A 876 16.52 9.12 11.25
CA HIS A 876 17.75 9.56 11.93
C HIS A 876 17.54 10.90 12.64
N SER A 877 16.87 11.86 11.99
CA SER A 877 16.56 13.17 12.58
C SER A 877 15.74 13.03 13.86
N VAL A 878 14.66 12.24 13.82
CA VAL A 878 13.77 11.96 14.96
C VAL A 878 14.52 11.17 16.03
N TRP A 879 15.31 10.15 15.68
CA TRP A 879 16.11 9.40 16.64
C TRP A 879 17.09 10.29 17.39
N TYR A 880 17.89 11.10 16.69
CA TYR A 880 18.86 11.96 17.35
C TYR A 880 18.20 13.06 18.20
N ALA A 881 17.06 13.59 17.77
CA ALA A 881 16.26 14.54 18.58
C ALA A 881 15.69 13.88 19.86
N THR A 882 15.40 12.58 19.83
CA THR A 882 14.80 11.84 20.94
C THR A 882 15.84 11.24 21.90
N LYS A 883 16.90 10.64 21.36
CA LYS A 883 17.93 9.88 22.09
C LYS A 883 19.20 10.66 22.37
N GLY A 884 19.42 11.79 21.68
CA GLY A 884 20.65 12.56 21.75
C GLY A 884 21.50 12.41 20.48
N PHE A 885 22.34 13.41 20.23
CA PHE A 885 23.25 13.48 19.07
C PHE A 885 24.62 12.81 19.35
N ASP A 886 24.71 12.03 20.42
CA ASP A 886 25.84 11.20 20.82
C ASP A 886 25.51 9.70 20.70
N GLN A 887 24.23 9.35 20.62
CA GLN A 887 23.74 7.98 20.46
C GLN A 887 23.58 7.63 18.98
N PRO A 888 24.28 6.61 18.44
CA PRO A 888 24.11 6.19 17.06
C PRO A 888 22.66 5.81 16.76
N TYR A 889 22.19 6.07 15.54
CA TYR A 889 20.95 5.47 15.06
C TYR A 889 21.09 3.93 15.04
N PRO A 890 20.04 3.16 15.33
CA PRO A 890 20.09 1.71 15.27
C PRO A 890 20.68 1.19 13.95
N GLY A 891 21.86 0.56 14.06
CA GLY A 891 22.56 -0.10 12.95
C GLY A 891 23.78 0.68 12.46
N ASP A 892 23.89 1.94 12.86
CA ASP A 892 25.10 2.72 12.65
C ASP A 892 26.14 2.42 13.73
N LYS A 893 27.42 2.45 13.35
CA LYS A 893 28.54 2.26 14.29
C LYS A 893 28.81 3.48 15.15
N GLN A 894 28.36 4.65 14.71
CA GLN A 894 28.58 5.97 15.31
C GLN A 894 27.47 6.92 14.82
N PRO A 895 27.18 8.03 15.53
CA PRO A 895 26.26 9.04 15.00
C PRO A 895 26.76 9.59 13.65
N LEU A 896 25.84 9.76 12.70
CA LEU A 896 26.14 10.17 11.32
C LEU A 896 25.54 11.52 10.98
N SER A 897 26.25 12.31 10.17
CA SER A 897 25.75 13.56 9.61
C SER A 897 24.68 13.33 8.54
N PRO A 898 23.84 14.33 8.22
CA PRO A 898 22.89 14.24 7.11
C PRO A 898 23.55 13.82 5.79
N GLU A 899 24.75 14.33 5.49
CA GLU A 899 25.49 14.00 4.27
C GLU A 899 26.03 12.57 4.25
N GLU A 900 26.25 11.97 5.41
CA GLU A 900 26.67 10.57 5.54
C GLU A 900 25.48 9.64 5.41
N VAL A 901 24.35 9.96 6.07
CA VAL A 901 23.10 9.19 5.95
C VAL A 901 22.56 9.21 4.52
N GLN A 902 22.64 10.35 3.83
CA GLN A 902 22.21 10.49 2.43
C GLN A 902 22.97 9.55 1.47
N LYS A 903 24.16 9.07 1.85
CA LYS A 903 24.95 8.12 1.03
C LYS A 903 24.58 6.66 1.30
N GLN A 904 23.83 6.37 2.37
CA GLN A 904 23.31 5.04 2.64
C GLN A 904 22.27 4.64 1.59
N PRO A 905 22.00 3.33 1.39
CA PRO A 905 20.90 2.89 0.53
C PRO A 905 19.62 3.63 0.89
N GLU A 906 18.97 4.21 -0.12
CA GLU A 906 17.80 5.04 0.08
C GLU A 906 16.64 4.21 0.65
N SER A 907 15.91 4.81 1.60
CA SER A 907 14.54 4.42 1.91
C SER A 907 13.71 5.69 1.76
N SER A 908 13.42 6.05 0.52
CA SER A 908 12.62 7.24 0.20
C SER A 908 11.50 6.87 -0.76
N ALA A 909 10.40 7.61 -0.64
CA ALA A 909 9.61 8.00 -1.78
C ALA A 909 10.07 9.40 -2.22
N PRO A 910 10.85 9.59 -3.29
CA PRO A 910 11.01 10.92 -3.86
C PRO A 910 9.67 11.56 -4.26
N ASN A 911 9.54 12.85 -3.95
CA ASN A 911 8.43 13.75 -4.28
C ASN A 911 7.92 13.68 -5.76
N PRO A 912 6.60 13.59 -6.03
CA PRO A 912 5.99 13.59 -7.38
C PRO A 912 6.07 14.94 -8.16
N ALA A 913 6.31 16.05 -7.46
CA ALA A 913 5.88 17.39 -7.89
C ALA A 913 6.63 18.59 -7.29
N ASN A 914 7.94 18.54 -6.99
CA ASN A 914 8.70 19.77 -6.70
C ASN A 914 8.81 20.67 -7.96
N ASN A 915 7.80 21.55 -8.09
CA ASN A 915 7.55 22.69 -9.01
C ASN A 915 7.64 22.47 -10.53
#